data_AF-A0A344LB76-F1
#
_entry.id   AF-A0A344LB76-F1
#
_cell.length_a   1.000
_cell.length_b   1.000
_cell.length_c   1.000
_cell.angle_alpha   90.00
_cell.angle_beta   90.00
_cell.angle_gamma   90.00
#
_symmetry.space_group_name_H-M   'P 1'
#
loop_
_entity.id
_entity.type
_entity.pdbx_description
1 polymer ?
#
loop_
_entity_poly.entity_id
_entity_poly.type
_entity_poly.pdbx_seq_one_letter_code
_entity_poly.pdbx_strand_id
1 'polypeptide(L)'
;MLPDSWHHYLVEFADPTTAEHTAATLLVPALDQAQQDGELDTWWHLRKTPAWRLRYQSVNPETKAVDTLLSDLQADGHLARWTRGIYEPETLAFGGPAAMDIAHSLFHHDSRHCLARATKPAALGQRETTVLLFSSMLRAAGLDWFEQGDVWGKVAALRPTAQPHTNNSPHTERLSQAVRRLMTTNTHKVADVAPDVVPETWWTAFDTAGRQLAELARAGHLERGLRAVLAHHFIFHANRAGLSGTDQATLAALAVDTVFHSTPTRQAPAGTTSNTVRVPAMTTTVSDASTGSADELRTKLADRLVKDGTVRTDAVEAAFRQVPRHLFLPDVPLVEAYADEPVYTKHEGDGTRISAASQPKIVAMMLEQLGIQPGERLLELGAATGYNAALMATLTGADGHVTTIDIDEDLVDGAREHLSAANIDNVEAVAADGALGHPETAPFDRVIATVGAHEVPAAWLDQLTPGGRLVAPVRLRGCASRSIVFERDQDGWRSLDSEMAIFMPLRGLGDDARRVLDLTGTGEVTLQIHKDNNHATDPDTLAGVFDSPACEVWTGVHFVPMESFEWLDLWLACHLPNPLMRMEVAPAAKESGLVRPMFPSVAMATTAADGSLAYLTIRAADPDPDGRRRYEVGVIGHGPNAQELAEQVSVEISTWDQSFRSSTVRFAIPDTAPQPDTNPGFVVLDRATKPMTVTWE
;
A
#
# COMPACT_ATOMS: atom_id res chain seq x y z
N MET A 1 -9.84 -21.58 -26.81
CA MET A 1 -10.99 -21.87 -27.70
C MET A 1 -10.51 -21.97 -29.15
N LEU A 2 -11.14 -22.81 -29.99
CA LEU A 2 -10.78 -22.88 -31.41
C LEU A 2 -11.10 -21.53 -32.11
N PRO A 3 -10.22 -21.01 -32.97
CA PRO A 3 -10.41 -19.73 -33.67
C PRO A 3 -11.69 -19.62 -34.51
N ASP A 4 -12.35 -20.74 -34.81
CA ASP A 4 -13.44 -20.86 -35.80
C ASP A 4 -14.83 -20.40 -35.30
N SER A 5 -14.99 -19.99 -34.04
CA SER A 5 -16.30 -19.57 -33.50
C SER A 5 -16.55 -18.07 -33.53
N TRP A 6 -15.54 -17.24 -33.82
CA TRP A 6 -15.68 -15.79 -33.77
C TRP A 6 -15.91 -15.17 -35.14
N HIS A 7 -16.94 -14.36 -35.25
CA HIS A 7 -17.27 -13.60 -36.45
C HIS A 7 -16.94 -12.13 -36.26
N HIS A 8 -16.45 -11.48 -37.31
CA HIS A 8 -16.06 -10.06 -37.29
C HIS A 8 -16.69 -9.30 -38.46
N TYR A 9 -17.28 -8.16 -38.14
CA TYR A 9 -17.90 -7.26 -39.10
C TYR A 9 -17.35 -5.84 -38.93
N LEU A 10 -17.15 -5.18 -40.07
CA LEU A 10 -16.98 -3.73 -40.13
C LEU A 10 -18.33 -3.12 -40.48
N VAL A 11 -18.79 -2.18 -39.66
CA VAL A 11 -20.10 -1.53 -39.75
C VAL A 11 -19.90 -0.03 -39.92
N GLU A 12 -20.28 0.49 -41.08
CA GLU A 12 -20.27 1.91 -41.41
C GLU A 12 -21.70 2.44 -41.36
N PHE A 13 -21.99 3.27 -40.36
CA PHE A 13 -23.30 3.92 -40.23
C PHE A 13 -23.48 5.00 -41.29
N ALA A 14 -24.71 5.18 -41.77
CA ALA A 14 -25.02 6.19 -42.78
C ALA A 14 -24.75 7.61 -42.27
N ASP A 15 -25.00 7.84 -40.98
CA ASP A 15 -24.69 9.08 -40.29
C ASP A 15 -23.90 8.78 -38.99
N PRO A 16 -22.63 9.18 -38.90
CA PRO A 16 -21.82 9.00 -37.70
C PRO A 16 -22.40 9.64 -36.43
N THR A 17 -23.24 10.67 -36.55
CA THR A 17 -23.79 11.39 -35.39
C THR A 17 -24.94 10.64 -34.73
N THR A 18 -25.66 9.81 -35.48
CA THR A 18 -26.77 8.97 -34.99
C THR A 18 -26.36 7.52 -34.76
N ALA A 19 -25.16 7.12 -35.19
CA ALA A 19 -24.61 5.77 -35.11
C ALA A 19 -24.81 5.10 -33.73
N GLU A 20 -24.53 5.82 -32.64
CA GLU A 20 -24.65 5.29 -31.28
C GLU A 20 -26.11 5.02 -30.89
N HIS A 21 -27.02 5.93 -31.27
CA HIS A 21 -28.46 5.77 -31.03
C HIS A 21 -29.04 4.64 -31.88
N THR A 22 -28.64 4.53 -33.15
CA THR A 22 -29.03 3.44 -34.06
C THR A 22 -28.54 2.08 -33.54
N ALA A 23 -27.29 2.01 -33.09
CA ALA A 23 -26.75 0.78 -32.49
C ALA A 23 -27.55 0.39 -31.24
N ALA A 24 -27.84 1.34 -30.35
CA ALA A 24 -28.57 1.06 -29.12
C ALA A 24 -30.04 0.68 -29.34
N THR A 25 -30.72 1.23 -30.35
CA THR A 25 -32.16 1.02 -30.57
C THR A 25 -32.47 -0.11 -31.53
N LEU A 26 -31.58 -0.42 -32.47
CA LEU A 26 -31.83 -1.43 -33.50
C LEU A 26 -30.87 -2.62 -33.43
N LEU A 27 -29.57 -2.37 -33.21
CA LEU A 27 -28.57 -3.43 -33.21
C LEU A 27 -28.61 -4.26 -31.91
N VAL A 28 -28.61 -3.60 -30.74
CA VAL A 28 -28.59 -4.27 -29.43
C VAL A 28 -29.81 -5.19 -29.22
N PRO A 29 -31.07 -4.75 -29.44
CA PRO A 29 -32.22 -5.63 -29.24
C PRO A 29 -32.18 -6.87 -30.12
N ALA A 30 -31.71 -6.74 -31.37
CA ALA A 30 -31.59 -7.87 -32.28
C ALA A 30 -30.47 -8.84 -31.90
N LEU A 31 -29.32 -8.33 -31.40
CA LEU A 31 -28.25 -9.17 -30.87
C LEU A 31 -28.66 -9.89 -29.58
N ASP A 32 -29.43 -9.23 -28.72
CA ASP A 32 -29.99 -9.83 -27.50
C ASP A 32 -31.00 -10.92 -27.83
N GLN A 33 -31.85 -10.70 -28.83
CA GLN A 33 -32.78 -11.72 -29.32
C GLN A 33 -32.02 -12.92 -29.91
N ALA A 34 -31.00 -12.68 -30.73
CA ALA A 34 -30.16 -13.74 -31.28
C ALA A 34 -29.44 -14.55 -30.18
N GLN A 35 -29.05 -13.91 -29.08
CA GLN A 35 -28.48 -14.60 -27.91
C GLN A 35 -29.53 -15.47 -27.20
N GLN A 36 -30.76 -14.95 -27.02
CA GLN A 36 -31.87 -15.70 -26.43
C GLN A 36 -32.32 -16.89 -27.29
N ASP A 37 -32.26 -16.74 -28.60
CA ASP A 37 -32.60 -17.78 -29.58
C ASP A 37 -31.49 -18.84 -29.73
N GLY A 38 -30.35 -18.64 -29.06
CA GLY A 38 -29.22 -19.58 -29.08
C GLY A 38 -28.37 -19.53 -30.36
N GLU A 39 -28.44 -18.44 -31.11
CA GLU A 39 -27.65 -18.25 -32.34
C GLU A 39 -26.21 -17.82 -32.03
N LEU A 40 -26.03 -17.00 -30.98
CA LEU A 40 -24.73 -16.52 -30.50
C LEU A 40 -24.64 -16.55 -28.97
N ASP A 41 -23.41 -16.57 -28.44
CA ASP A 41 -23.15 -16.61 -26.99
C ASP A 41 -22.80 -15.22 -26.46
N THR A 42 -21.72 -14.64 -26.99
CA THR A 42 -21.24 -13.30 -26.60
C THR A 42 -21.06 -12.42 -27.83
N TRP A 43 -21.23 -11.11 -27.63
CA TRP A 43 -20.97 -10.12 -28.66
C TRP A 43 -20.41 -8.84 -28.05
N TRP A 44 -19.62 -8.10 -28.83
CA TRP A 44 -19.09 -6.82 -28.42
C TRP A 44 -18.76 -5.94 -29.63
N HIS A 45 -18.72 -4.63 -29.39
CA HIS A 45 -18.35 -3.62 -30.37
C HIS A 45 -17.09 -2.86 -29.97
N LEU A 46 -16.44 -2.27 -30.96
CA LEU A 46 -15.35 -1.33 -30.77
C LEU A 46 -15.46 -0.19 -31.79
N ARG A 47 -15.39 1.06 -31.32
CA ARG A 47 -15.41 2.23 -32.19
C ARG A 47 -13.97 2.50 -32.63
N LYS A 48 -13.72 2.37 -33.94
CA LYS A 48 -12.45 2.74 -34.58
C LYS A 48 -12.76 3.41 -35.92
N THR A 49 -11.90 4.30 -36.36
CA THR A 49 -12.00 4.91 -37.69
C THR A 49 -11.40 3.94 -38.72
N PRO A 50 -12.03 3.75 -39.91
CA PRO A 50 -13.23 4.43 -40.43
C PRO A 50 -14.57 3.76 -40.08
N ALA A 51 -14.58 2.52 -39.57
CA ALA A 51 -15.79 1.73 -39.35
C ALA A 51 -15.81 1.09 -37.95
N TRP A 52 -17.00 0.95 -37.37
CA TRP A 52 -17.16 0.21 -36.12
C TRP A 52 -16.87 -1.27 -36.34
N ARG A 53 -16.29 -1.91 -35.34
CA ARG A 53 -16.06 -3.36 -35.33
C ARG A 53 -17.15 -4.00 -34.50
N LEU A 54 -17.95 -4.88 -35.09
CA LEU A 54 -18.85 -5.78 -34.37
C LEU A 54 -18.23 -7.17 -34.38
N ARG A 55 -18.19 -7.83 -33.22
CA ARG A 55 -17.66 -9.17 -33.06
C ARG A 55 -18.64 -10.00 -32.24
N TYR A 56 -18.87 -11.24 -32.63
CA TYR A 56 -19.67 -12.18 -31.83
C TYR A 56 -19.12 -13.59 -31.92
N GLN A 57 -19.41 -14.38 -30.90
CA GLN A 57 -19.11 -15.79 -30.85
C GLN A 57 -20.37 -16.59 -31.22
N SER A 58 -20.33 -17.34 -32.32
CA SER A 58 -21.47 -18.15 -32.77
C SER A 58 -21.60 -19.42 -31.94
N VAL A 59 -22.82 -19.70 -31.47
CA VAL A 59 -23.20 -21.03 -30.95
C VAL A 59 -23.63 -21.93 -32.11
N ASN A 60 -24.31 -21.33 -33.10
CA ASN A 60 -24.69 -21.97 -34.35
C ASN A 60 -23.76 -21.50 -35.50
N PRO A 61 -22.85 -22.35 -36.03
CA PRO A 61 -21.93 -21.96 -37.11
C PRO A 61 -22.61 -21.56 -38.41
N GLU A 62 -23.86 -21.99 -38.63
CA GLU A 62 -24.64 -21.69 -39.84
C GLU A 62 -25.51 -20.44 -39.70
N THR A 63 -25.46 -19.75 -38.55
CA THR A 63 -26.31 -18.60 -38.29
C THR A 63 -26.12 -17.50 -39.33
N LYS A 64 -27.24 -16.93 -39.76
CA LYS A 64 -27.28 -15.73 -40.61
C LYS A 64 -27.95 -14.55 -39.92
N ALA A 65 -28.29 -14.68 -38.64
CA ALA A 65 -29.07 -13.70 -37.90
C ALA A 65 -28.43 -12.29 -37.97
N VAL A 66 -27.12 -12.20 -37.73
CA VAL A 66 -26.39 -10.92 -37.76
C VAL A 66 -26.21 -10.39 -39.19
N ASP A 67 -26.02 -11.25 -40.19
CA ASP A 67 -25.93 -10.83 -41.60
C ASP A 67 -27.24 -10.29 -42.14
N THR A 68 -28.36 -10.95 -41.82
CA THR A 68 -29.69 -10.49 -42.18
C THR A 68 -29.96 -9.15 -41.50
N LEU A 69 -29.70 -9.05 -40.19
CA LEU A 69 -29.82 -7.79 -39.44
C LEU A 69 -29.04 -6.63 -40.09
N LEU A 70 -27.77 -6.83 -40.39
CA LEU A 70 -26.95 -5.77 -41.02
C LEU A 70 -27.41 -5.46 -42.45
N SER A 71 -27.90 -6.46 -43.20
CA SER A 71 -28.47 -6.25 -44.53
C SER A 71 -29.74 -5.41 -44.47
N ASP A 72 -30.63 -5.70 -43.53
CA ASP A 72 -31.88 -4.98 -43.33
C ASP A 72 -31.60 -3.53 -42.90
N LEU A 73 -30.70 -3.33 -41.94
CA LEU A 73 -30.27 -1.98 -41.53
C LEU A 73 -29.62 -1.18 -42.67
N GLN A 74 -28.90 -1.83 -43.59
CA GLN A 74 -28.37 -1.17 -44.78
C GLN A 74 -29.48 -0.84 -45.79
N ALA A 75 -30.44 -1.74 -46.00
CA ALA A 75 -31.57 -1.53 -46.91
C ALA A 75 -32.50 -0.39 -46.42
N ASP A 76 -32.69 -0.29 -45.11
CA ASP A 76 -33.48 0.76 -44.44
C ASP A 76 -32.72 2.10 -44.34
N GLY A 77 -31.48 2.15 -44.82
CA GLY A 77 -30.67 3.37 -44.87
C GLY A 77 -30.01 3.78 -43.54
N HIS A 78 -30.01 2.90 -42.54
CA HIS A 78 -29.32 3.13 -41.26
C HIS A 78 -27.80 2.89 -41.38
N LEU A 79 -27.38 1.98 -42.25
CA LEU A 79 -25.97 1.71 -42.55
C LEU A 79 -25.62 2.20 -43.96
N ALA A 80 -24.46 2.84 -44.10
CA ALA A 80 -23.87 3.10 -45.41
C ALA A 80 -23.34 1.80 -46.03
N ARG A 81 -22.70 0.96 -45.20
CA ARG A 81 -22.04 -0.27 -45.64
C ARG A 81 -21.76 -1.18 -44.44
N TRP A 82 -21.76 -2.49 -44.68
CA TRP A 82 -21.09 -3.43 -43.79
C TRP A 82 -20.29 -4.48 -44.57
N THR A 83 -19.27 -5.06 -43.95
CA THR A 83 -18.45 -6.12 -44.54
C THR A 83 -18.02 -7.15 -43.48
N ARG A 84 -17.86 -8.41 -43.89
CA ARG A 84 -17.25 -9.46 -43.05
C ARG A 84 -15.72 -9.34 -43.10
N GLY A 85 -15.07 -9.59 -41.97
CA GLY A 85 -13.62 -9.67 -41.84
C GLY A 85 -13.20 -10.91 -41.04
N ILE A 86 -11.89 -11.09 -40.89
CA ILE A 86 -11.31 -12.15 -40.05
C ILE A 86 -11.14 -11.60 -38.63
N TYR A 87 -11.55 -12.38 -37.62
CA TYR A 87 -11.25 -12.01 -36.25
C TYR A 87 -9.84 -12.43 -35.87
N GLU A 88 -8.97 -11.45 -35.64
CA GLU A 88 -7.66 -11.64 -35.04
C GLU A 88 -7.67 -11.03 -33.63
N PRO A 89 -7.69 -11.85 -32.56
CA PRO A 89 -7.61 -11.34 -31.20
C PRO A 89 -6.25 -10.71 -30.94
N GLU A 90 -6.25 -9.59 -30.23
CA GLU A 90 -5.03 -8.92 -29.76
C GLU A 90 -4.39 -9.67 -28.56
N THR A 91 -4.26 -11.00 -28.65
CA THR A 91 -3.87 -11.92 -27.56
C THR A 91 -2.58 -11.50 -26.86
N LEU A 92 -1.53 -11.17 -27.63
CA LEU A 92 -0.28 -10.68 -27.07
C LEU A 92 -0.50 -9.38 -26.28
N ALA A 93 -1.28 -8.45 -26.81
CA ALA A 93 -1.53 -7.17 -26.15
C ALA A 93 -2.30 -7.35 -24.83
N PHE A 94 -3.17 -8.35 -24.75
CA PHE A 94 -3.93 -8.66 -23.55
C PHE A 94 -3.23 -9.62 -22.59
N GLY A 95 -1.99 -10.06 -22.89
CA GLY A 95 -1.18 -10.85 -21.96
C GLY A 95 -1.40 -12.36 -22.05
N GLY A 96 -1.82 -12.85 -23.22
CA GLY A 96 -1.95 -14.27 -23.51
C GLY A 96 -3.41 -14.74 -23.66
N PRO A 97 -3.65 -16.00 -24.06
CA PRO A 97 -4.99 -16.51 -24.36
C PRO A 97 -5.97 -16.41 -23.18
N ALA A 98 -5.54 -16.78 -21.96
CA ALA A 98 -6.40 -16.73 -20.78
C ALA A 98 -6.83 -15.30 -20.43
N ALA A 99 -5.91 -14.34 -20.56
CA ALA A 99 -6.23 -12.94 -20.32
C ALA A 99 -7.07 -12.32 -21.44
N MET A 100 -6.97 -12.83 -22.67
CA MET A 100 -7.86 -12.47 -23.77
C MET A 100 -9.30 -12.96 -23.52
N ASP A 101 -9.48 -14.14 -22.94
CA ASP A 101 -10.81 -14.66 -22.57
C ASP A 101 -11.47 -13.77 -21.50
N ILE A 102 -10.69 -13.29 -20.51
CA ILE A 102 -11.15 -12.29 -19.53
C ILE A 102 -11.57 -11.00 -20.24
N ALA A 103 -10.75 -10.53 -21.18
CA ALA A 103 -11.04 -9.32 -21.95
C ALA A 103 -12.33 -9.47 -22.78
N HIS A 104 -12.59 -10.63 -23.41
CA HIS A 104 -13.84 -10.89 -24.14
C HIS A 104 -15.07 -10.83 -23.24
N SER A 105 -15.01 -11.47 -22.07
CA SER A 105 -16.08 -11.42 -21.07
C SER A 105 -16.38 -9.98 -20.67
N LEU A 106 -15.34 -9.21 -20.33
CA LEU A 106 -15.49 -7.79 -20.02
C LEU A 106 -16.09 -7.00 -21.19
N PHE A 107 -15.59 -7.21 -22.42
CA PHE A 107 -16.05 -6.49 -23.59
C PHE A 107 -17.52 -6.72 -23.90
N HIS A 108 -18.02 -7.93 -23.63
CA HIS A 108 -19.43 -8.23 -23.79
C HIS A 108 -20.31 -7.36 -22.86
N HIS A 109 -20.01 -7.37 -21.57
CA HIS A 109 -20.73 -6.55 -20.59
C HIS A 109 -20.55 -5.05 -20.86
N ASP A 110 -19.33 -4.61 -21.15
CA ASP A 110 -18.99 -3.21 -21.42
C ASP A 110 -19.74 -2.66 -22.64
N SER A 111 -19.87 -3.46 -23.72
CA SER A 111 -20.61 -3.07 -24.93
C SER A 111 -22.10 -2.84 -24.68
N ARG A 112 -22.74 -3.72 -23.92
CA ARG A 112 -24.16 -3.58 -23.55
C ARG A 112 -24.38 -2.30 -22.76
N HIS A 113 -23.54 -2.03 -21.77
CA HIS A 113 -23.68 -0.87 -20.91
C HIS A 113 -23.33 0.46 -21.60
N CYS A 114 -22.28 0.50 -22.42
CA CYS A 114 -21.98 1.69 -23.23
C CYS A 114 -23.15 2.08 -24.14
N LEU A 115 -23.76 1.11 -24.83
CA LEU A 115 -24.87 1.38 -25.76
C LEU A 115 -26.20 1.66 -25.03
N ALA A 116 -26.47 1.01 -23.90
CA ALA A 116 -27.66 1.29 -23.10
C ALA A 116 -27.72 2.75 -22.61
N ARG A 117 -26.56 3.40 -22.45
CA ARG A 117 -26.46 4.81 -22.06
C ARG A 117 -26.76 5.79 -23.19
N ALA A 118 -26.71 5.35 -24.44
CA ALA A 118 -27.07 6.19 -25.58
C ALA A 118 -28.58 6.48 -25.66
N THR A 119 -29.40 5.70 -24.95
CA THR A 119 -30.86 5.82 -24.94
C THR A 119 -31.42 6.31 -23.60
N LYS A 120 -30.61 6.38 -22.55
CA LYS A 120 -31.03 6.80 -21.21
C LYS A 120 -30.12 7.91 -20.67
N PRO A 121 -30.69 8.99 -20.10
CA PRO A 121 -29.90 9.98 -19.37
C PRO A 121 -29.10 9.31 -18.25
N ALA A 122 -27.81 9.62 -18.15
CA ALA A 122 -26.95 9.11 -17.09
C ALA A 122 -26.52 10.24 -16.16
N ALA A 123 -26.39 9.95 -14.87
CA ALA A 123 -26.00 10.93 -13.85
C ALA A 123 -24.53 11.41 -14.00
N LEU A 124 -23.66 10.55 -14.53
CA LEU A 124 -22.26 10.89 -14.87
C LEU A 124 -22.06 10.92 -16.39
N GLY A 125 -21.16 11.79 -16.86
CA GLY A 125 -20.70 11.80 -18.24
C GLY A 125 -19.82 10.59 -18.58
N GLN A 126 -19.54 10.40 -19.88
CA GLN A 126 -18.74 9.27 -20.36
C GLN A 126 -17.30 9.31 -19.84
N ARG A 127 -16.68 10.49 -19.74
CA ARG A 127 -15.30 10.64 -19.24
C ARG A 127 -15.21 10.26 -17.78
N GLU A 128 -16.14 10.76 -16.98
CA GLU A 128 -16.22 10.50 -15.54
C GLU A 128 -16.48 9.02 -15.27
N THR A 129 -17.41 8.43 -16.03
CA THR A 129 -17.72 6.99 -15.94
C THR A 129 -16.52 6.13 -16.32
N THR A 130 -15.79 6.51 -17.36
CA THR A 130 -14.58 5.80 -17.82
C THR A 130 -13.50 5.79 -16.73
N VAL A 131 -13.20 6.94 -16.13
CA VAL A 131 -12.22 7.04 -15.05
C VAL A 131 -12.67 6.23 -13.84
N LEU A 132 -13.95 6.28 -13.48
CA LEU A 132 -14.48 5.58 -12.32
C LEU A 132 -14.44 4.04 -12.49
N LEU A 133 -14.92 3.50 -13.62
CA LEU A 133 -14.85 2.08 -13.99
C LEU A 133 -13.42 1.56 -14.02
N PHE A 134 -12.54 2.31 -14.69
CA PHE A 134 -11.15 1.90 -14.78
C PHE A 134 -10.45 1.93 -13.41
N SER A 135 -10.67 2.97 -12.60
CA SER A 135 -10.09 3.03 -11.26
C SER A 135 -10.58 1.90 -10.35
N SER A 136 -11.84 1.46 -10.50
CA SER A 136 -12.36 0.27 -9.83
C SER A 136 -11.60 -0.99 -10.25
N MET A 137 -11.39 -1.18 -11.55
CA MET A 137 -10.63 -2.32 -12.10
C MET A 137 -9.19 -2.34 -11.60
N LEU A 138 -8.52 -1.18 -11.50
CA LEU A 138 -7.14 -1.12 -11.01
C LEU A 138 -7.04 -1.50 -9.52
N ARG A 139 -7.98 -1.03 -8.69
CA ARG A 139 -8.05 -1.42 -7.28
C ARG A 139 -8.38 -2.91 -7.12
N ALA A 140 -9.29 -3.43 -7.93
CA ALA A 140 -9.63 -4.85 -7.95
C ALA A 140 -8.45 -5.73 -8.39
N ALA A 141 -7.58 -5.21 -9.24
CA ALA A 141 -6.31 -5.83 -9.60
C ALA A 141 -5.24 -5.73 -8.48
N GLY A 142 -5.56 -5.11 -7.35
CA GLY A 142 -4.69 -4.98 -6.19
C GLY A 142 -3.64 -3.88 -6.30
N LEU A 143 -3.78 -2.95 -7.27
CA LEU A 143 -2.78 -1.91 -7.49
C LEU A 143 -2.88 -0.77 -6.48
N ASP A 144 -1.75 -0.36 -5.91
CA ASP A 144 -1.65 0.83 -5.08
C ASP A 144 -1.80 2.13 -5.89
N TRP A 145 -1.76 3.28 -5.22
CA TRP A 145 -1.98 4.59 -5.86
C TRP A 145 -0.94 4.93 -6.93
N PHE A 146 0.34 4.62 -6.72
CA PHE A 146 1.41 4.92 -7.67
C PHE A 146 1.47 3.88 -8.78
N GLU A 147 1.17 2.61 -8.50
CA GLU A 147 0.99 1.58 -9.52
C GLU A 147 -0.19 1.90 -10.45
N GLN A 148 -1.27 2.49 -9.91
CA GLN A 148 -2.35 3.07 -10.71
C GLN A 148 -1.82 4.22 -11.59
N GLY A 149 -1.00 5.11 -11.03
CA GLY A 149 -0.29 6.16 -11.77
C GLY A 149 0.56 5.61 -12.91
N ASP A 150 1.30 4.53 -12.66
CA ASP A 150 2.12 3.82 -13.64
C ASP A 150 1.28 3.30 -14.81
N VAL A 151 0.10 2.75 -14.53
CA VAL A 151 -0.84 2.33 -15.57
C VAL A 151 -1.30 3.53 -16.39
N TRP A 152 -1.64 4.64 -15.75
CA TRP A 152 -1.99 5.89 -16.44
C TRP A 152 -0.83 6.45 -17.26
N GLY A 153 0.42 6.32 -16.79
CA GLY A 153 1.63 6.65 -17.54
C GLY A 153 1.77 5.80 -18.80
N LYS A 154 1.47 4.50 -18.72
CA LYS A 154 1.43 3.60 -19.89
C LYS A 154 0.29 3.96 -20.85
N VAL A 155 -0.87 4.38 -20.34
CA VAL A 155 -1.95 4.92 -21.19
C VAL A 155 -1.50 6.18 -21.90
N ALA A 156 -0.84 7.11 -21.21
CA ALA A 156 -0.30 8.34 -21.79
C ALA A 156 0.74 8.03 -22.89
N ALA A 157 1.61 7.04 -22.69
CA ALA A 157 2.55 6.59 -23.71
C ALA A 157 1.86 6.00 -24.96
N LEU A 158 0.72 5.32 -24.79
CA LEU A 158 -0.11 4.80 -25.90
C LEU A 158 -0.96 5.89 -26.58
N ARG A 159 -1.12 7.05 -25.94
CA ARG A 159 -1.92 8.20 -26.39
C ARG A 159 -1.15 9.51 -26.16
N PRO A 160 -0.02 9.71 -26.86
CA PRO A 160 0.78 10.92 -26.67
C PRO A 160 -0.03 12.16 -27.07
N THR A 161 0.02 13.20 -26.22
CA THR A 161 -0.59 14.49 -26.55
C THR A 161 0.27 15.24 -27.57
N ALA A 162 -0.36 15.94 -28.51
CA ALA A 162 0.36 16.79 -29.48
C ALA A 162 0.91 18.09 -28.85
N GLN A 163 0.45 18.43 -27.64
CA GLN A 163 0.96 19.53 -26.83
C GLN A 163 1.05 19.04 -25.37
N PRO A 164 2.22 19.04 -24.73
CA PRO A 164 2.30 18.87 -23.29
C PRO A 164 1.52 20.04 -22.65
N HIS A 165 0.60 19.74 -21.73
CA HIS A 165 -0.18 20.75 -21.03
C HIS A 165 0.72 21.54 -20.06
N THR A 166 1.60 22.38 -20.58
CA THR A 166 2.27 23.42 -19.79
C THR A 166 1.33 24.61 -19.70
N ASN A 167 0.34 24.56 -18.82
CA ASN A 167 -0.38 25.75 -18.37
C ASN A 167 -1.06 25.46 -17.03
N ASN A 168 -0.46 25.97 -15.95
CA ASN A 168 -1.05 26.11 -14.61
C ASN A 168 -2.26 27.05 -14.69
N SER A 169 -3.36 26.55 -15.26
CA SER A 169 -4.61 27.28 -15.35
C SER A 169 -5.57 26.79 -14.25
N PRO A 170 -6.40 27.67 -13.66
CA PRO A 170 -7.45 27.27 -12.72
C PRO A 170 -8.48 26.27 -13.30
N HIS A 171 -8.50 26.07 -14.62
CA HIS A 171 -9.31 25.05 -15.25
C HIS A 171 -8.65 23.67 -15.16
N THR A 172 -7.34 23.59 -15.42
CA THR A 172 -6.54 22.37 -15.30
C THR A 172 -6.57 21.83 -13.87
N GLU A 173 -6.39 22.69 -12.87
CA GLU A 173 -6.45 22.30 -11.45
C GLU A 173 -7.82 21.71 -11.06
N ARG A 174 -8.92 22.32 -11.52
CA ARG A 174 -10.28 21.79 -11.28
C ARG A 174 -10.48 20.43 -11.92
N LEU A 175 -9.91 20.21 -13.12
CA LEU A 175 -9.97 18.92 -13.80
C LEU A 175 -9.13 17.86 -13.08
N SER A 176 -7.91 18.19 -12.63
CA SER A 176 -7.09 17.28 -11.79
C SER A 176 -7.81 16.91 -10.50
N GLN A 177 -8.46 17.87 -9.82
CA GLN A 177 -9.27 17.59 -8.62
C GLN A 177 -10.46 16.66 -8.92
N ALA A 178 -11.14 16.86 -10.06
CA ALA A 178 -12.25 16.00 -10.46
C ALA A 178 -11.77 14.57 -10.79
N VAL A 179 -10.65 14.44 -11.51
CA VAL A 179 -10.02 13.14 -11.81
C VAL A 179 -9.58 12.46 -10.52
N ARG A 180 -8.94 13.17 -9.59
CA ARG A 180 -8.58 12.65 -8.26
C ARG A 180 -9.79 12.08 -7.53
N ARG A 181 -10.88 12.86 -7.46
CA ARG A 181 -12.11 12.41 -6.79
C ARG A 181 -12.64 11.12 -7.41
N LEU A 182 -12.69 11.02 -8.73
CA LEU A 182 -13.14 9.82 -9.42
C LEU A 182 -12.20 8.62 -9.17
N MET A 183 -10.89 8.86 -9.17
CA MET A 183 -9.88 7.81 -8.92
C MET A 183 -9.93 7.28 -7.49
N THR A 184 -10.25 8.11 -6.50
CA THR A 184 -10.31 7.71 -5.08
C THR A 184 -11.70 7.31 -4.59
N THR A 185 -12.73 7.46 -5.43
CA THR A 185 -14.12 7.13 -5.02
C THR A 185 -14.27 5.63 -4.78
N ASN A 186 -14.77 5.27 -3.59
CA ASN A 186 -15.16 3.90 -3.27
C ASN A 186 -16.43 3.55 -4.05
N THR A 187 -16.29 2.67 -5.03
CA THR A 187 -17.33 2.30 -6.00
C THR A 187 -18.41 1.40 -5.40
N HIS A 188 -18.13 0.64 -4.35
CA HIS A 188 -19.14 -0.15 -3.62
C HIS A 188 -20.13 0.76 -2.90
N LYS A 189 -19.64 1.81 -2.22
CA LYS A 189 -20.50 2.81 -1.55
C LYS A 189 -21.33 3.66 -2.51
N VAL A 190 -20.90 3.82 -3.78
CA VAL A 190 -21.67 4.55 -4.79
C VAL A 190 -22.86 3.73 -5.30
N ALA A 191 -22.74 2.41 -5.39
CA ALA A 191 -23.84 1.52 -5.77
C ALA A 191 -25.00 1.58 -4.77
N ASP A 192 -24.68 1.69 -3.47
CA ASP A 192 -25.67 1.74 -2.39
C ASP A 192 -26.39 3.09 -2.26
N VAL A 193 -25.69 4.19 -2.52
CA VAL A 193 -26.19 5.55 -2.29
C VAL A 193 -26.72 6.21 -3.56
N ALA A 194 -26.30 5.76 -4.74
CA ALA A 194 -26.70 6.32 -6.04
C ALA A 194 -26.68 5.25 -7.16
N PRO A 195 -27.59 4.26 -7.13
CA PRO A 195 -27.64 3.14 -8.08
C PRO A 195 -27.82 3.58 -9.55
N ASP A 196 -28.30 4.81 -9.79
CA ASP A 196 -28.49 5.40 -11.11
C ASP A 196 -27.19 5.93 -11.77
N VAL A 197 -26.07 5.91 -11.05
CA VAL A 197 -24.78 6.46 -11.53
C VAL A 197 -24.12 5.53 -12.54
N VAL A 198 -23.94 4.26 -12.17
CA VAL A 198 -23.42 3.17 -13.01
C VAL A 198 -24.04 1.86 -12.52
N PRO A 199 -24.61 1.02 -13.41
CA PRO A 199 -25.23 -0.24 -13.03
C PRO A 199 -24.25 -1.21 -12.34
N GLU A 200 -24.74 -1.91 -11.30
CA GLU A 200 -23.97 -2.92 -10.56
C GLU A 200 -23.37 -4.01 -11.45
N THR A 201 -24.08 -4.45 -12.48
CA THR A 201 -23.57 -5.46 -13.43
C THR A 201 -22.37 -4.94 -14.23
N TRP A 202 -22.28 -3.62 -14.46
CA TRP A 202 -21.13 -3.03 -15.13
C TRP A 202 -19.92 -2.93 -14.19
N TRP A 203 -20.16 -2.52 -12.94
CA TRP A 203 -19.13 -2.52 -11.89
C TRP A 203 -18.53 -3.90 -11.68
N THR A 204 -19.38 -4.89 -11.48
CA THR A 204 -18.99 -6.28 -11.22
C THR A 204 -18.14 -6.84 -12.35
N ALA A 205 -18.43 -6.47 -13.60
CA ALA A 205 -17.63 -6.90 -14.75
C ALA A 205 -16.20 -6.33 -14.70
N PHE A 206 -16.03 -5.02 -14.44
CA PHE A 206 -14.71 -4.39 -14.31
C PHE A 206 -13.93 -4.90 -13.10
N ASP A 207 -14.61 -5.05 -11.97
CA ASP A 207 -14.03 -5.58 -10.74
C ASP A 207 -13.55 -7.04 -10.92
N THR A 208 -14.40 -7.90 -11.47
CA THR A 208 -14.06 -9.31 -11.75
C THR A 208 -12.90 -9.42 -12.71
N ALA A 209 -12.88 -8.63 -13.78
CA ALA A 209 -11.76 -8.63 -14.74
C ALA A 209 -10.45 -8.19 -14.07
N GLY A 210 -10.48 -7.17 -13.20
CA GLY A 210 -9.31 -6.75 -12.42
C GLY A 210 -8.76 -7.87 -11.53
N ARG A 211 -9.63 -8.53 -10.74
CA ARG A 211 -9.25 -9.65 -9.87
C ARG A 211 -8.66 -10.83 -10.64
N GLN A 212 -9.31 -11.25 -11.72
CA GLN A 212 -8.86 -12.38 -12.54
C GLN A 212 -7.52 -12.10 -13.24
N LEU A 213 -7.28 -10.88 -13.73
CA LEU A 213 -5.99 -10.50 -14.29
C LEU A 213 -4.87 -10.50 -13.24
N ALA A 214 -5.16 -10.06 -12.02
CA ALA A 214 -4.22 -10.13 -10.91
C ALA A 214 -3.92 -11.57 -10.48
N GLU A 215 -4.90 -12.47 -10.55
CA GLU A 215 -4.69 -13.92 -10.33
C GLU A 215 -3.80 -14.52 -11.42
N LEU A 216 -4.04 -14.23 -12.70
CA LEU A 216 -3.16 -14.68 -13.79
C LEU A 216 -1.73 -14.16 -13.64
N ALA A 217 -1.57 -12.91 -13.21
CA ALA A 217 -0.27 -12.33 -12.93
C ALA A 217 0.45 -13.06 -11.77
N ARG A 218 -0.24 -13.29 -10.65
CA ARG A 218 0.30 -14.02 -9.48
C ARG A 218 0.66 -15.47 -9.82
N ALA A 219 -0.12 -16.12 -10.68
CA ALA A 219 0.13 -17.49 -11.13
C ALA A 219 1.20 -17.60 -12.23
N GLY A 220 1.78 -16.48 -12.70
CA GLY A 220 2.78 -16.48 -13.77
C GLY A 220 2.23 -16.85 -15.15
N HIS A 221 0.93 -16.71 -15.36
CA HIS A 221 0.25 -17.04 -16.62
C HIS A 221 0.03 -15.83 -17.54
N LEU A 222 0.44 -14.64 -17.12
CA LEU A 222 0.33 -13.41 -17.91
C LEU A 222 1.61 -13.19 -18.73
N GLU A 223 1.47 -13.16 -20.06
CA GLU A 223 2.60 -13.00 -21.00
C GLU A 223 3.14 -11.56 -21.07
N ARG A 224 2.46 -10.61 -20.42
CA ARG A 224 2.86 -9.21 -20.28
C ARG A 224 2.63 -8.75 -18.85
N GLY A 225 3.39 -7.76 -18.38
CA GLY A 225 3.16 -7.21 -17.04
C GLY A 225 1.73 -6.70 -16.84
N LEU A 226 1.15 -6.96 -15.67
CA LEU A 226 -0.24 -6.62 -15.31
C LEU A 226 -0.60 -5.16 -15.64
N ARG A 227 0.28 -4.21 -15.29
CA ARG A 227 0.07 -2.78 -15.55
C ARG A 227 -0.01 -2.46 -17.06
N ALA A 228 0.75 -3.15 -17.89
CA ALA A 228 0.70 -2.97 -19.34
C ALA A 228 -0.58 -3.54 -19.95
N VAL A 229 -1.07 -4.67 -19.42
CA VAL A 229 -2.34 -5.27 -19.82
C VAL A 229 -3.53 -4.40 -19.40
N LEU A 230 -3.53 -3.88 -18.18
CA LEU A 230 -4.56 -2.96 -17.68
C LEU A 230 -4.61 -1.66 -18.51
N ALA A 231 -3.46 -1.10 -18.90
CA ALA A 231 -3.43 0.05 -19.80
C ALA A 231 -4.13 -0.22 -21.14
N HIS A 232 -4.02 -1.45 -21.68
CA HIS A 232 -4.73 -1.83 -22.91
C HIS A 232 -6.23 -1.98 -22.69
N HIS A 233 -6.67 -2.44 -21.51
CA HIS A 233 -8.09 -2.47 -21.15
C HIS A 233 -8.71 -1.07 -21.14
N PHE A 234 -8.02 -0.07 -20.59
CA PHE A 234 -8.48 1.33 -20.65
C PHE A 234 -8.69 1.78 -22.10
N ILE A 235 -7.71 1.55 -22.97
CA ILE A 235 -7.79 1.99 -24.37
C ILE A 235 -9.00 1.37 -25.08
N PHE A 236 -9.26 0.08 -24.85
CA PHE A 236 -10.40 -0.60 -25.45
C PHE A 236 -11.73 -0.10 -24.88
N HIS A 237 -11.82 0.07 -23.56
CA HIS A 237 -12.98 0.67 -22.91
C HIS A 237 -13.27 2.09 -23.42
N ALA A 238 -12.27 2.98 -23.41
CA ALA A 238 -12.42 4.36 -23.84
C ALA A 238 -12.85 4.48 -25.32
N ASN A 239 -12.29 3.64 -26.20
CA ASN A 239 -12.73 3.57 -27.60
C ASN A 239 -14.19 3.14 -27.71
N ARG A 240 -14.61 2.11 -26.95
CA ARG A 240 -16.00 1.62 -26.97
C ARG A 240 -16.99 2.63 -26.41
N ALA A 241 -16.60 3.35 -25.35
CA ALA A 241 -17.34 4.45 -24.76
C ALA A 241 -17.39 5.70 -25.65
N GLY A 242 -16.57 5.79 -26.71
CA GLY A 242 -16.60 6.89 -27.66
C GLY A 242 -15.68 8.07 -27.34
N LEU A 243 -14.76 7.91 -26.38
CA LEU A 243 -13.80 8.96 -26.05
C LEU A 243 -12.82 9.17 -27.20
N SER A 244 -12.64 10.43 -27.60
CA SER A 244 -11.67 10.81 -28.62
C SER A 244 -10.23 10.50 -28.18
N GLY A 245 -9.30 10.39 -29.14
CA GLY A 245 -7.88 10.23 -28.81
C GLY A 245 -7.35 11.37 -27.93
N THR A 246 -7.84 12.59 -28.15
CA THR A 246 -7.54 13.76 -27.31
C THR A 246 -8.09 13.60 -25.89
N ASP A 247 -9.33 13.14 -25.73
CA ASP A 247 -9.90 12.89 -24.40
C ASP A 247 -9.11 11.83 -23.64
N GLN A 248 -8.73 10.73 -24.31
CA GLN A 248 -7.90 9.68 -23.73
C GLN A 248 -6.54 10.21 -23.28
N ALA A 249 -5.90 11.02 -24.12
CA ALA A 249 -4.59 11.62 -23.83
C ALA A 249 -4.68 12.62 -22.67
N THR A 250 -5.71 13.48 -22.66
CA THR A 250 -5.95 14.46 -21.59
C THR A 250 -6.26 13.77 -20.26
N LEU A 251 -7.12 12.75 -20.24
CA LEU A 251 -7.44 12.00 -19.02
C LEU A 251 -6.20 11.30 -18.46
N ALA A 252 -5.39 10.68 -19.32
CA ALA A 252 -4.15 10.04 -18.90
C ALA A 252 -3.15 11.05 -18.34
N ALA A 253 -2.99 12.21 -19.00
CA ALA A 253 -2.12 13.28 -18.51
C ALA A 253 -2.60 13.83 -17.16
N LEU A 254 -3.90 14.09 -17.01
CA LEU A 254 -4.48 14.55 -15.74
C LEU A 254 -4.35 13.52 -14.63
N ALA A 255 -4.51 12.22 -14.93
CA ALA A 255 -4.35 11.16 -13.94
C ALA A 255 -2.88 10.99 -13.53
N VAL A 256 -1.94 11.04 -14.46
CA VAL A 256 -0.49 11.05 -14.18
C VAL A 256 -0.10 12.29 -13.37
N ASP A 257 -0.59 13.47 -13.74
CA ASP A 257 -0.38 14.71 -12.98
C ASP A 257 -0.98 14.60 -11.57
N THR A 258 -2.19 14.05 -11.45
CA THR A 258 -2.87 13.83 -10.17
C THR A 258 -2.10 12.88 -9.25
N VAL A 259 -1.47 11.85 -9.80
CA VAL A 259 -0.73 10.85 -9.03
C VAL A 259 0.69 11.33 -8.70
N PHE A 260 1.39 11.95 -9.65
CA PHE A 260 2.83 12.23 -9.55
C PHE A 260 3.22 13.72 -9.39
N HIS A 261 2.35 14.68 -9.71
CA HIS A 261 2.73 16.10 -9.84
C HIS A 261 1.82 17.09 -9.07
N SER A 262 0.61 16.68 -8.69
CA SER A 262 -0.34 17.48 -7.91
C SER A 262 0.14 17.62 -6.46
N THR A 263 1.04 18.57 -6.22
CA THR A 263 1.28 19.14 -4.90
C THR A 263 0.01 19.92 -4.50
N PRO A 264 -0.58 19.74 -3.30
CA PRO A 264 -1.73 20.54 -2.91
C PRO A 264 -1.33 22.02 -2.86
N THR A 265 -1.86 22.82 -3.79
CA THR A 265 -1.83 24.28 -3.69
C THR A 265 -2.59 24.67 -2.44
N ARG A 266 -1.85 25.13 -1.42
CA ARG A 266 -2.38 25.64 -0.16
C ARG A 266 -3.18 26.92 -0.42
N GLN A 267 -4.46 26.80 -0.76
CA GLN A 267 -5.42 27.89 -0.62
C GLN A 267 -6.00 27.86 0.79
N ALA A 268 -5.55 28.82 1.61
CA ALA A 268 -6.18 29.12 2.88
C ALA A 268 -7.64 29.56 2.64
N PRO A 269 -8.65 28.95 3.27
CA PRO A 269 -9.99 29.49 3.26
C PRO A 269 -9.98 30.79 4.06
N ALA A 270 -10.37 31.88 3.40
CA ALA A 270 -10.65 33.14 4.07
C ALA A 270 -11.80 32.95 5.06
N GLY A 271 -11.52 33.24 6.33
CA GLY A 271 -12.44 33.66 7.38
C GLY A 271 -13.82 33.00 7.41
N THR A 272 -13.99 31.99 8.24
CA THR A 272 -15.22 31.88 9.03
C THR A 272 -14.88 31.33 10.41
N THR A 273 -15.16 32.15 11.40
CA THR A 273 -14.90 31.94 12.83
C THR A 273 -15.56 30.66 13.33
N SER A 274 -14.76 29.64 13.63
CA SER A 274 -15.18 28.51 14.47
C SER A 274 -14.33 28.52 15.73
N ASN A 275 -14.98 28.76 16.87
CA ASN A 275 -14.41 28.71 18.20
C ASN A 275 -13.89 27.30 18.48
N THR A 276 -12.58 27.10 18.39
CA THR A 276 -11.91 25.95 18.99
C THR A 276 -11.49 26.29 20.41
N VAL A 277 -12.03 25.50 21.34
CA VAL A 277 -11.65 25.49 22.75
C VAL A 277 -10.18 25.06 22.83
N ARG A 278 -9.32 25.95 23.33
CA ARG A 278 -7.96 25.63 23.77
C ARG A 278 -8.05 24.69 24.97
N VAL A 279 -7.58 23.45 24.82
CA VAL A 279 -7.12 22.63 25.94
C VAL A 279 -5.62 22.93 26.12
N PRO A 280 -5.14 23.23 27.34
CA PRO A 280 -3.82 23.82 27.55
C PRO A 280 -2.69 22.81 27.34
N ALA A 281 -1.68 23.23 26.59
CA ALA A 281 -0.37 22.58 26.62
C ALA A 281 0.15 22.56 28.06
N MET A 282 0.56 21.39 28.53
CA MET A 282 1.36 21.25 29.73
C MET A 282 2.63 22.07 29.54
N THR A 283 2.71 23.20 30.23
CA THR A 283 3.90 24.02 30.33
C THR A 283 4.97 23.22 31.10
N THR A 284 5.82 22.51 30.38
CA THR A 284 7.22 22.46 30.81
C THR A 284 7.79 23.82 30.41
N THR A 285 8.22 24.57 31.42
CA THR A 285 8.83 25.88 31.27
C THR A 285 9.99 25.80 30.29
N VAL A 286 9.77 26.22 29.04
CA VAL A 286 10.86 26.62 28.15
C VAL A 286 11.39 27.92 28.71
N SER A 287 12.38 27.79 29.58
CA SER A 287 13.32 28.88 29.84
C SER A 287 14.03 29.22 28.54
N ASP A 288 14.10 30.51 28.21
CA ASP A 288 14.99 31.07 27.19
C ASP A 288 16.40 30.43 27.24
N ALA A 289 16.76 29.65 26.20
CA ALA A 289 18.11 29.29 25.71
C ALA A 289 17.96 28.12 24.71
N SER A 290 18.55 28.05 23.51
CA SER A 290 19.75 28.68 22.98
C SER A 290 19.70 28.66 21.43
N THR A 291 19.99 29.79 20.78
CA THR A 291 20.50 29.87 19.41
C THR A 291 21.92 29.29 19.36
N GLY A 292 22.05 27.97 19.56
CA GLY A 292 23.34 27.29 19.51
C GLY A 292 23.83 27.16 18.08
N SER A 293 25.15 27.19 17.88
CA SER A 293 25.74 26.87 16.58
C SER A 293 25.46 25.41 16.20
N ALA A 294 25.56 25.07 14.92
CA ALA A 294 25.34 23.69 14.46
C ALA A 294 26.27 22.68 15.14
N ASP A 295 27.50 23.08 15.47
CA ASP A 295 28.48 22.24 16.16
C ASP A 295 28.13 22.01 17.63
N GLU A 296 27.63 23.04 18.32
CA GLU A 296 27.15 22.92 19.69
C GLU A 296 25.94 21.99 19.78
N LEU A 297 24.99 22.12 18.86
CA LEU A 297 23.80 21.27 18.82
C LEU A 297 24.15 19.82 18.47
N ARG A 298 25.08 19.60 17.54
CA ARG A 298 25.61 18.26 17.22
C ARG A 298 26.28 17.61 18.43
N THR A 299 27.13 18.36 19.13
CA THR A 299 27.81 17.90 20.34
C THR A 299 26.80 17.53 21.43
N LYS A 300 25.80 18.39 21.68
CA LYS A 300 24.73 18.14 22.66
C LYS A 300 23.89 16.90 22.33
N LEU A 301 23.60 16.66 21.04
CA LEU A 301 22.91 15.45 20.61
C LEU A 301 23.73 14.21 20.92
N ALA A 302 25.02 14.19 20.52
CA ALA A 302 25.92 13.08 20.81
C ALA A 302 26.06 12.82 22.33
N ASP A 303 26.26 13.87 23.13
CA ASP A 303 26.37 13.78 24.60
C ASP A 303 25.12 13.13 25.21
N ARG A 304 23.92 13.48 24.71
CA ARG A 304 22.66 12.88 25.15
C ARG A 304 22.59 11.39 24.82
N LEU A 305 22.91 11.03 23.58
CA LEU A 305 22.85 9.63 23.13
C LEU A 305 23.84 8.72 23.89
N VAL A 306 25.02 9.24 24.25
CA VAL A 306 26.00 8.56 25.12
C VAL A 306 25.47 8.44 26.55
N LYS A 307 24.98 9.54 27.13
CA LYS A 307 24.47 9.56 28.50
C LYS A 307 23.29 8.59 28.70
N ASP A 308 22.45 8.46 27.70
CA ASP A 308 21.28 7.57 27.72
C ASP A 308 21.65 6.10 27.39
N GLY A 309 22.94 5.79 27.17
CA GLY A 309 23.45 4.45 26.91
C GLY A 309 23.08 3.87 25.54
N THR A 310 22.60 4.71 24.62
CA THR A 310 22.26 4.31 23.25
C THR A 310 23.53 4.19 22.41
N VAL A 311 24.38 5.21 22.44
CA VAL A 311 25.75 5.14 21.90
C VAL A 311 26.64 4.53 22.97
N ARG A 312 27.35 3.47 22.61
CA ARG A 312 28.12 2.62 23.53
C ARG A 312 29.58 2.49 23.10
N THR A 313 29.89 2.76 21.83
CA THR A 313 31.24 2.65 21.27
C THR A 313 31.82 4.00 20.87
N ASP A 314 33.13 4.17 21.08
CA ASP A 314 33.87 5.39 20.70
C ASP A 314 33.74 5.70 19.21
N ALA A 315 33.64 4.67 18.36
CA ALA A 315 33.51 4.81 16.91
C ALA A 315 32.16 5.46 16.53
N VAL A 316 31.05 4.98 17.08
CA VAL A 316 29.71 5.56 16.83
C VAL A 316 29.62 6.96 17.41
N GLU A 317 30.16 7.20 18.60
CA GLU A 317 30.23 8.55 19.17
C GLU A 317 30.98 9.52 18.25
N ALA A 318 32.17 9.13 17.78
CA ALA A 318 32.97 9.95 16.88
C ALA A 318 32.22 10.28 15.57
N ALA A 319 31.54 9.29 14.98
CA ALA A 319 30.74 9.50 13.77
C ALA A 319 29.63 10.55 13.98
N PHE A 320 28.87 10.46 15.07
CA PHE A 320 27.81 11.44 15.39
C PHE A 320 28.37 12.84 15.67
N ARG A 321 29.58 12.94 16.24
CA ARG A 321 30.26 14.23 16.45
C ARG A 321 30.85 14.82 15.17
N GLN A 322 31.16 14.00 14.17
CA GLN A 322 31.76 14.43 12.91
C GLN A 322 30.73 14.79 11.85
N VAL A 323 29.71 13.96 11.62
CA VAL A 323 28.80 14.11 10.48
C VAL A 323 27.79 15.23 10.72
N PRO A 324 27.79 16.30 9.91
CA PRO A 324 26.92 17.45 10.11
C PRO A 324 25.50 17.18 9.65
N ARG A 325 24.64 16.62 10.52
CA ARG A 325 23.24 16.25 10.21
C ARG A 325 22.42 17.33 9.49
N HIS A 326 22.63 18.60 9.83
CA HIS A 326 21.96 19.74 9.19
C HIS A 326 22.25 19.90 7.68
N LEU A 327 23.36 19.37 7.16
CA LEU A 327 23.60 19.38 5.70
C LEU A 327 22.72 18.40 4.94
N PHE A 328 22.17 17.40 5.63
CA PHE A 328 21.24 16.41 5.08
C PHE A 328 19.77 16.82 5.28
N LEU A 329 19.54 18.00 5.89
CA LEU A 329 18.24 18.57 6.20
C LEU A 329 18.26 20.10 5.99
N PRO A 330 18.58 20.59 4.78
CA PRO A 330 18.89 22.00 4.54
C PRO A 330 17.74 22.98 4.86
N ASP A 331 16.49 22.52 4.75
CA ASP A 331 15.29 23.33 4.99
C ASP A 331 14.73 23.21 6.42
N VAL A 332 15.44 22.51 7.31
CA VAL A 332 14.98 22.22 8.67
C VAL A 332 15.74 23.12 9.66
N PRO A 333 15.04 23.82 10.58
CA PRO A 333 15.71 24.60 11.62
C PRO A 333 16.72 23.76 12.40
N LEU A 334 17.92 24.30 12.68
CA LEU A 334 19.00 23.54 13.35
C LEU A 334 18.57 22.83 14.64
N VAL A 335 17.73 23.48 15.45
CA VAL A 335 17.24 22.91 16.71
C VAL A 335 16.39 21.66 16.46
N GLU A 336 15.62 21.65 15.38
CA GLU A 336 14.80 20.50 14.96
C GLU A 336 15.67 19.43 14.29
N ALA A 337 16.63 19.82 13.43
CA ALA A 337 17.57 18.89 12.79
C ALA A 337 18.41 18.09 13.80
N TYR A 338 18.70 18.67 14.97
CA TYR A 338 19.41 18.02 16.09
C TYR A 338 18.50 17.64 17.27
N ALA A 339 17.17 17.71 17.11
CA ALA A 339 16.26 17.09 18.05
C ALA A 339 16.35 15.56 17.92
N ASP A 340 16.11 14.85 19.02
CA ASP A 340 16.04 13.39 18.99
C ASP A 340 14.64 12.93 18.56
N GLU A 341 14.23 13.37 17.36
CA GLU A 341 12.93 13.13 16.75
C GLU A 341 13.11 12.81 15.26
N PRO A 342 12.22 12.02 14.64
CA PRO A 342 12.24 11.82 13.20
C PRO A 342 11.80 13.10 12.47
N VAL A 343 12.42 13.37 11.32
CA VAL A 343 12.03 14.48 10.43
C VAL A 343 11.48 13.91 9.15
N TYR A 344 10.19 14.12 8.89
CA TYR A 344 9.53 13.62 7.68
C TYR A 344 9.86 14.51 6.48
N THR A 345 10.52 13.92 5.50
CA THR A 345 11.08 14.63 4.33
C THR A 345 10.20 14.51 3.09
N LYS A 346 9.35 13.48 3.01
CA LYS A 346 8.45 13.27 1.86
C LYS A 346 7.10 12.74 2.30
N HIS A 347 6.05 13.25 1.68
CA HIS A 347 4.66 12.85 1.88
C HIS A 347 3.97 12.59 0.54
N GLU A 348 3.03 11.66 0.52
CA GLU A 348 2.07 11.51 -0.58
C GLU A 348 1.04 12.65 -0.56
N GLY A 349 0.29 12.77 -1.67
CA GLY A 349 -0.72 13.83 -1.83
C GLY A 349 -1.90 13.75 -0.85
N ASP A 350 -2.06 12.64 -0.12
CA ASP A 350 -3.05 12.45 0.95
C ASP A 350 -2.50 12.77 2.36
N GLY A 351 -1.21 13.15 2.47
CA GLY A 351 -0.52 13.43 3.72
C GLY A 351 0.18 12.22 4.34
N THR A 352 0.11 11.04 3.73
CA THR A 352 0.85 9.86 4.16
C THR A 352 2.35 10.14 4.08
N ARG A 353 3.06 9.91 5.18
CA ARG A 353 4.52 10.06 5.23
C ARG A 353 5.13 8.89 4.45
N ILE A 354 6.03 9.16 3.50
CA ILE A 354 6.75 8.14 2.70
C ILE A 354 8.28 8.21 2.76
N SER A 355 8.86 9.29 3.30
CA SER A 355 10.28 9.33 3.64
C SER A 355 10.53 10.15 4.91
N ALA A 356 11.55 9.76 5.67
CA ALA A 356 11.99 10.48 6.86
C ALA A 356 13.50 10.33 7.10
N ALA A 357 14.12 11.38 7.60
CA ALA A 357 15.35 11.22 8.38
C ALA A 357 14.97 10.65 9.75
N SER A 358 15.38 9.41 10.00
CA SER A 358 15.06 8.66 11.22
C SER A 358 15.54 9.37 12.49
N GLN A 359 14.86 9.08 13.59
CA GLN A 359 15.22 9.55 14.94
C GLN A 359 16.69 9.19 15.25
N PRO A 360 17.53 10.16 15.66
CA PRO A 360 18.95 9.91 15.97
C PRO A 360 19.21 8.73 16.90
N LYS A 361 18.39 8.56 17.95
CA LYS A 361 18.49 7.41 18.87
C LYS A 361 18.30 6.06 18.18
N ILE A 362 17.34 5.95 17.27
CA ILE A 362 17.11 4.70 16.49
C ILE A 362 18.29 4.46 15.55
N VAL A 363 18.78 5.50 14.87
CA VAL A 363 19.97 5.41 14.00
C VAL A 363 21.18 4.91 14.79
N ALA A 364 21.48 5.52 15.94
CA ALA A 364 22.60 5.11 16.79
C ALA A 364 22.47 3.65 17.26
N MET A 365 21.28 3.26 17.74
CA MET A 365 21.01 1.89 18.18
C MET A 365 21.24 0.86 17.05
N MET A 366 20.77 1.15 15.84
CA MET A 366 20.96 0.24 14.71
C MET A 366 22.41 0.20 14.20
N LEU A 367 23.16 1.31 14.28
CA LEU A 367 24.59 1.31 13.96
C LEU A 367 25.42 0.51 14.97
N GLU A 368 25.07 0.57 16.25
CA GLU A 368 25.66 -0.29 17.29
C GLU A 368 25.33 -1.77 17.04
N GLN A 369 24.09 -2.08 16.66
CA GLN A 369 23.69 -3.43 16.25
C GLN A 369 24.46 -3.93 15.02
N LEU A 370 24.71 -3.05 14.04
CA LEU A 370 25.38 -3.40 12.80
C LEU A 370 26.87 -3.73 13.01
N GLY A 371 27.52 -3.10 13.99
CA GLY A 371 28.90 -3.42 14.37
C GLY A 371 29.90 -3.26 13.24
N ILE A 372 29.85 -2.11 12.54
CA ILE A 372 30.73 -1.77 11.41
C ILE A 372 32.20 -1.77 11.83
N GLN A 373 33.06 -2.35 11.01
CA GLN A 373 34.53 -2.29 11.14
C GLN A 373 35.16 -1.45 10.01
N PRO A 374 36.35 -0.87 10.24
CA PRO A 374 37.08 -0.19 9.18
C PRO A 374 37.39 -1.08 7.97
N GLY A 375 37.19 -0.57 6.76
CA GLY A 375 37.45 -1.26 5.49
C GLY A 375 36.31 -2.15 4.98
N GLU A 376 35.20 -2.24 5.71
CA GLU A 376 34.05 -3.06 5.31
C GLU A 376 33.23 -2.46 4.16
N ARG A 377 32.63 -3.35 3.37
CA ARG A 377 31.67 -3.02 2.31
C ARG A 377 30.26 -3.11 2.88
N LEU A 378 29.54 -2.00 2.86
CA LEU A 378 28.25 -1.86 3.51
C LEU A 378 27.14 -1.66 2.47
N LEU A 379 25.97 -2.26 2.70
CA LEU A 379 24.76 -1.99 1.93
C LEU A 379 23.68 -1.39 2.84
N GLU A 380 23.13 -0.24 2.45
CA GLU A 380 21.93 0.34 3.04
C GLU A 380 20.74 0.29 2.08
N LEU A 381 19.57 -0.01 2.64
CA LEU A 381 18.30 -0.04 1.93
C LEU A 381 17.34 0.98 2.53
N GLY A 382 17.22 2.12 1.84
CA GLY A 382 16.50 3.32 2.29
C GLY A 382 17.43 4.52 2.45
N ALA A 383 17.98 5.02 1.34
CA ALA A 383 18.92 6.15 1.37
C ALA A 383 18.31 7.42 1.97
N ALA A 384 17.05 7.72 1.62
CA ALA A 384 16.32 8.92 2.04
C ALA A 384 17.16 10.20 1.89
N THR A 385 17.66 10.76 3.00
CA THR A 385 18.47 11.99 2.99
C THR A 385 19.96 11.74 2.72
N GLY A 386 20.44 10.51 2.88
CA GLY A 386 21.87 10.15 2.85
C GLY A 386 22.59 10.26 4.19
N TYR A 387 21.92 10.70 5.27
CA TYR A 387 22.58 10.92 6.56
C TYR A 387 23.14 9.64 7.20
N ASN A 388 22.39 8.54 7.17
CA ASN A 388 22.85 7.28 7.73
C ASN A 388 24.01 6.68 6.91
N ALA A 389 23.93 6.74 5.57
CA ALA A 389 25.06 6.43 4.69
C ALA A 389 26.33 7.21 5.05
N ALA A 390 26.23 8.49 5.36
CA ALA A 390 27.37 9.32 5.77
C ALA A 390 27.98 8.91 7.12
N LEU A 391 27.14 8.50 8.09
CA LEU A 391 27.60 7.93 9.35
C LEU A 391 28.34 6.61 9.12
N MET A 392 27.77 5.71 8.32
CA MET A 392 28.40 4.43 7.96
C MET A 392 29.72 4.61 7.21
N ALA A 393 29.78 5.57 6.29
CA ALA A 393 30.98 5.94 5.55
C ALA A 393 32.11 6.42 6.46
N THR A 394 31.76 7.18 7.50
CA THR A 394 32.70 7.64 8.53
C THR A 394 33.19 6.46 9.38
N LEU A 395 32.32 5.51 9.71
CA LEU A 395 32.65 4.32 10.52
C LEU A 395 33.55 3.33 9.77
N THR A 396 33.27 3.06 8.50
CA THR A 396 34.09 2.15 7.68
C THR A 396 35.41 2.80 7.22
N GLY A 397 35.50 4.13 7.25
CA GLY A 397 36.71 4.86 6.91
C GLY A 397 37.06 4.84 5.42
N ALA A 398 38.21 5.41 5.07
CA ALA A 398 38.60 5.69 3.68
C ALA A 398 38.79 4.44 2.81
N ASP A 399 39.13 3.30 3.43
CA ASP A 399 39.32 2.02 2.72
C ASP A 399 38.02 1.21 2.58
N GLY A 400 36.94 1.65 3.23
CA GLY A 400 35.63 1.04 3.14
C GLY A 400 34.70 1.74 2.14
N HIS A 401 33.57 1.13 1.85
CA HIS A 401 32.61 1.64 0.87
C HIS A 401 31.17 1.36 1.28
N VAL A 402 30.28 2.32 1.02
CA VAL A 402 28.84 2.20 1.28
C VAL A 402 28.08 2.28 -0.04
N THR A 403 27.29 1.27 -0.34
CA THR A 403 26.22 1.38 -1.35
C THR A 403 24.91 1.66 -0.62
N THR A 404 24.20 2.73 -0.96
CA THR A 404 22.88 3.07 -0.39
C THR A 404 21.83 3.15 -1.49
N ILE A 405 20.69 2.48 -1.29
CA ILE A 405 19.65 2.35 -2.30
C ILE A 405 18.38 3.08 -1.87
N ASP A 406 17.73 3.79 -2.79
CA ASP A 406 16.34 4.22 -2.65
C ASP A 406 15.56 3.95 -3.95
N ILE A 407 14.25 3.75 -3.84
CA ILE A 407 13.37 3.50 -4.99
C ILE A 407 12.98 4.80 -5.70
N ASP A 408 13.01 5.92 -4.96
CA ASP A 408 12.64 7.23 -5.44
C ASP A 408 13.88 7.97 -5.98
N GLU A 409 13.91 8.24 -7.29
CA GLU A 409 15.05 8.91 -7.95
C GLU A 409 15.34 10.30 -7.36
N ASP A 410 14.31 11.05 -6.96
CA ASP A 410 14.46 12.36 -6.33
C ASP A 410 15.15 12.29 -4.95
N LEU A 411 14.92 11.21 -4.19
CA LEU A 411 15.61 11.00 -2.90
C LEU A 411 17.07 10.63 -3.12
N VAL A 412 17.37 9.83 -4.14
CA VAL A 412 18.75 9.47 -4.51
C VAL A 412 19.54 10.71 -4.94
N ASP A 413 18.95 11.57 -5.77
CA ASP A 413 19.61 12.81 -6.19
C ASP A 413 19.85 13.75 -5.01
N GLY A 414 18.86 13.93 -4.12
CA GLY A 414 19.04 14.70 -2.89
C GLY A 414 20.14 14.12 -1.99
N ALA A 415 20.19 12.80 -1.81
CA ALA A 415 21.24 12.14 -1.04
C ALA A 415 22.64 12.39 -1.63
N ARG A 416 22.79 12.33 -2.96
CA ARG A 416 24.07 12.64 -3.65
C ARG A 416 24.52 14.07 -3.39
N GLU A 417 23.59 15.03 -3.47
CA GLU A 417 23.88 16.43 -3.19
C GLU A 417 24.34 16.65 -1.75
N HIS A 418 23.63 16.06 -0.77
CA HIS A 418 23.99 16.18 0.65
C HIS A 418 25.32 15.52 0.97
N LEU A 419 25.60 14.33 0.41
CA LEU A 419 26.87 13.62 0.56
C LEU A 419 28.04 14.45 0.01
N SER A 420 27.86 15.04 -1.18
CA SER A 420 28.86 15.95 -1.76
C SER A 420 29.06 17.20 -0.90
N ALA A 421 27.99 17.81 -0.38
CA ALA A 421 28.08 18.97 0.50
C ALA A 421 28.81 18.64 1.83
N ALA A 422 28.69 17.40 2.30
CA ALA A 422 29.39 16.90 3.48
C ALA A 422 30.83 16.41 3.20
N ASN A 423 31.29 16.44 1.94
CA ASN A 423 32.58 15.89 1.49
C ASN A 423 32.74 14.39 1.82
N ILE A 424 31.69 13.61 1.57
CA ILE A 424 31.69 12.16 1.74
C ILE A 424 31.77 11.52 0.36
N ASP A 425 32.92 10.93 0.05
CA ASP A 425 33.25 10.43 -1.30
C ASP A 425 33.21 8.89 -1.42
N ASN A 426 33.13 8.16 -0.30
CA ASN A 426 33.10 6.70 -0.25
C ASN A 426 31.68 6.11 -0.14
N VAL A 427 30.67 6.85 -0.62
CA VAL A 427 29.27 6.41 -0.70
C VAL A 427 28.80 6.45 -2.16
N GLU A 428 28.18 5.37 -2.61
CA GLU A 428 27.44 5.31 -3.87
C GLU A 428 25.93 5.25 -3.59
N ALA A 429 25.19 6.27 -4.01
CA ALA A 429 23.72 6.29 -3.93
C ALA A 429 23.10 5.83 -5.25
N VAL A 430 22.21 4.82 -5.19
CA VAL A 430 21.65 4.11 -6.34
C VAL A 430 20.13 4.16 -6.33
N ALA A 431 19.52 4.51 -7.47
CA ALA A 431 18.07 4.43 -7.68
C ALA A 431 17.68 3.03 -8.14
N ALA A 432 17.14 2.22 -7.23
CA ALA A 432 16.75 0.84 -7.49
C ALA A 432 15.74 0.32 -6.45
N ASP A 433 15.15 -0.84 -6.71
CA ASP A 433 14.32 -1.53 -5.73
C ASP A 433 15.21 -2.23 -4.68
N GLY A 434 15.19 -1.72 -3.45
CA GLY A 434 15.97 -2.25 -2.34
C GLY A 434 15.65 -3.71 -1.98
N ALA A 435 14.50 -4.25 -2.36
CA ALA A 435 14.19 -5.67 -2.14
C ALA A 435 15.16 -6.61 -2.89
N LEU A 436 15.79 -6.12 -3.97
CA LEU A 436 16.75 -6.88 -4.78
C LEU A 436 18.20 -6.74 -4.29
N GLY A 437 18.46 -5.91 -3.28
CA GLY A 437 19.82 -5.55 -2.88
C GLY A 437 20.59 -4.89 -4.02
N HIS A 438 21.90 -5.10 -4.07
CA HIS A 438 22.77 -4.62 -5.15
C HIS A 438 23.78 -5.69 -5.58
N PRO A 439 23.38 -6.62 -6.46
CA PRO A 439 24.24 -7.74 -6.87
C PRO A 439 25.52 -7.31 -7.59
N GLU A 440 25.55 -6.11 -8.18
CA GLU A 440 26.72 -5.60 -8.91
C GLU A 440 27.93 -5.31 -8.00
N THR A 441 27.68 -4.91 -6.75
CA THR A 441 28.75 -4.63 -5.76
C THR A 441 28.74 -5.61 -4.58
N ALA A 442 27.91 -6.63 -4.60
CA ALA A 442 28.00 -7.77 -3.70
C ALA A 442 29.35 -8.51 -3.84
N PRO A 443 29.84 -9.21 -2.79
CA PRO A 443 29.21 -9.36 -1.48
C PRO A 443 29.48 -8.17 -0.53
N PHE A 444 28.66 -8.08 0.52
CA PHE A 444 28.74 -7.08 1.58
C PHE A 444 29.09 -7.71 2.92
N ASP A 445 29.88 -7.01 3.72
CA ASP A 445 30.21 -7.42 5.09
C ASP A 445 29.05 -7.12 6.05
N ARG A 446 28.28 -6.06 5.76
CA ARG A 446 27.10 -5.66 6.53
C ARG A 446 26.00 -5.18 5.61
N VAL A 447 24.76 -5.56 5.94
CA VAL A 447 23.55 -5.04 5.29
C VAL A 447 22.66 -4.44 6.37
N ILE A 448 22.16 -3.23 6.13
CA ILE A 448 21.19 -2.57 6.99
C ILE A 448 19.98 -2.11 6.18
N ALA A 449 18.78 -2.44 6.65
CA ALA A 449 17.55 -1.86 6.12
C ALA A 449 17.10 -0.72 7.02
N THR A 450 16.86 0.46 6.44
CA THR A 450 16.26 1.62 7.12
C THR A 450 14.79 1.78 6.70
N VAL A 451 14.17 0.64 6.39
CA VAL A 451 12.77 0.45 6.00
C VAL A 451 12.22 -0.79 6.71
N GLY A 452 10.91 -0.83 6.93
CA GLY A 452 10.21 -1.92 7.58
C GLY A 452 9.88 -3.04 6.60
N ALA A 453 10.48 -4.21 6.80
CA ALA A 453 10.29 -5.39 5.98
C ALA A 453 9.20 -6.30 6.57
N HIS A 454 8.21 -6.71 5.78
CA HIS A 454 7.25 -7.75 6.15
C HIS A 454 7.91 -9.13 6.15
N GLU A 455 8.63 -9.42 5.06
CA GLU A 455 9.54 -10.55 4.92
C GLU A 455 10.95 -10.03 4.69
N VAL A 456 11.97 -10.75 5.17
CA VAL A 456 13.37 -10.45 4.85
C VAL A 456 13.64 -10.98 3.42
N PRO A 457 13.87 -10.13 2.42
CA PRO A 457 14.18 -10.58 1.07
C PRO A 457 15.42 -11.48 1.04
N ALA A 458 15.35 -12.59 0.30
CA ALA A 458 16.45 -13.53 0.17
C ALA A 458 17.73 -12.85 -0.35
N ALA A 459 17.58 -11.86 -1.25
CA ALA A 459 18.69 -11.09 -1.79
C ALA A 459 19.57 -10.42 -0.72
N TRP A 460 19.00 -9.99 0.41
CA TRP A 460 19.77 -9.36 1.48
C TRP A 460 20.68 -10.36 2.18
N LEU A 461 20.22 -11.60 2.32
CA LEU A 461 20.97 -12.70 2.92
C LEU A 461 22.00 -13.28 1.95
N ASP A 462 21.60 -13.47 0.69
CA ASP A 462 22.44 -14.09 -0.36
C ASP A 462 23.61 -13.19 -0.79
N GLN A 463 23.53 -11.89 -0.54
CA GLN A 463 24.58 -10.91 -0.86
C GLN A 463 25.53 -10.62 0.31
N LEU A 464 25.33 -11.24 1.47
CA LEU A 464 26.27 -11.14 2.60
C LEU A 464 27.47 -12.07 2.41
N THR A 465 28.62 -11.66 2.93
CA THR A 465 29.76 -12.56 3.12
C THR A 465 29.41 -13.66 4.15
N PRO A 466 30.15 -14.78 4.22
CA PRO A 466 29.88 -15.84 5.20
C PRO A 466 29.90 -15.40 6.67
N GLY A 467 30.67 -14.34 6.99
CA GLY A 467 30.70 -13.70 8.31
C GLY A 467 29.88 -12.42 8.39
N GLY A 468 29.02 -12.18 7.39
CA GLY A 468 28.26 -10.97 7.26
C GLY A 468 27.07 -10.91 8.22
N ARG A 469 26.63 -9.69 8.51
CA ARG A 469 25.52 -9.41 9.43
C ARG A 469 24.45 -8.57 8.74
N LEU A 470 23.20 -8.96 8.95
CA LEU A 470 22.02 -8.19 8.56
C LEU A 470 21.43 -7.50 9.80
N VAL A 471 21.10 -6.22 9.69
CA VAL A 471 20.23 -5.51 10.64
C VAL A 471 19.00 -5.03 9.89
N ALA A 472 17.83 -5.55 10.24
CA ALA A 472 16.60 -5.22 9.54
C ALA A 472 15.44 -4.97 10.53
N PRO A 473 14.69 -3.86 10.38
CA PRO A 473 13.37 -3.70 10.96
C PRO A 473 12.42 -4.70 10.32
N VAL A 474 12.09 -5.77 11.05
CA VAL A 474 11.17 -6.81 10.59
C VAL A 474 9.85 -6.66 11.32
N ARG A 475 8.77 -6.64 10.55
CA ARG A 475 7.42 -6.68 11.09
C ARG A 475 7.00 -8.13 11.34
N LEU A 476 6.60 -8.40 12.57
CA LEU A 476 6.29 -9.71 13.10
C LEU A 476 4.78 -9.85 13.23
N ARG A 477 4.18 -10.65 12.34
CA ARG A 477 2.78 -11.08 12.34
C ARG A 477 1.78 -10.00 12.82
N GLY A 478 1.39 -9.10 11.93
CA GLY A 478 0.52 -7.95 12.29
C GLY A 478 1.34 -6.68 12.48
N CYS A 479 1.13 -5.96 13.59
CA CYS A 479 1.71 -4.63 13.81
C CYS A 479 3.01 -4.61 14.65
N ALA A 480 3.44 -5.73 15.24
CA ALA A 480 4.69 -5.77 16.02
C ALA A 480 5.88 -5.59 15.07
N SER A 481 6.86 -4.75 15.44
CA SER A 481 8.02 -4.46 14.59
C SER A 481 9.26 -4.27 15.44
N ARG A 482 10.37 -4.88 15.02
CA ARG A 482 11.65 -4.83 15.74
C ARG A 482 12.81 -4.74 14.76
N SER A 483 13.84 -3.99 15.12
CA SER A 483 15.16 -4.14 14.50
C SER A 483 15.75 -5.46 14.98
N ILE A 484 16.07 -6.38 14.06
CA ILE A 484 16.62 -7.70 14.38
C ILE A 484 17.98 -7.85 13.71
N VAL A 485 18.94 -8.33 14.48
CA VAL A 485 20.31 -8.61 14.02
C VAL A 485 20.43 -10.08 13.66
N PHE A 486 20.63 -10.41 12.38
CA PHE A 486 20.83 -11.77 11.91
C PHE A 486 22.29 -12.03 11.51
N GLU A 487 22.80 -13.17 11.96
CA GLU A 487 24.06 -13.74 11.47
C GLU A 487 23.85 -15.19 11.02
N ARG A 488 24.72 -15.64 10.12
CA ARG A 488 24.70 -17.01 9.61
C ARG A 488 24.96 -18.01 10.74
N ASP A 489 24.15 -19.06 10.77
CA ASP A 489 24.30 -20.23 11.63
C ASP A 489 24.38 -21.51 10.77
N GLN A 490 24.55 -22.68 11.40
CA GLN A 490 24.69 -23.97 10.70
C GLN A 490 23.50 -24.29 9.79
N ASP A 491 22.29 -24.01 10.25
CA ASP A 491 21.03 -24.42 9.60
C ASP A 491 20.16 -23.23 9.14
N GLY A 492 20.76 -22.04 9.00
CA GLY A 492 20.04 -20.83 8.58
C GLY A 492 20.65 -19.55 9.12
N TRP A 493 19.79 -18.60 9.48
CA TRP A 493 20.16 -17.33 10.10
C TRP A 493 19.51 -17.20 11.47
N ARG A 494 20.25 -16.77 12.47
CA ARG A 494 19.74 -16.62 13.84
C ARG A 494 19.90 -15.20 14.35
N SER A 495 18.96 -14.78 15.19
CA SER A 495 19.03 -13.48 15.83
C SER A 495 20.09 -13.45 16.92
N LEU A 496 20.92 -12.40 16.94
CA LEU A 496 21.82 -12.10 18.06
C LEU A 496 21.25 -11.08 19.03
N ASP A 497 20.46 -10.14 18.50
CA ASP A 497 19.88 -9.04 19.26
C ASP A 497 18.59 -8.59 18.57
N SER A 498 17.69 -7.98 19.34
CA SER A 498 16.47 -7.37 18.81
C SER A 498 15.92 -6.26 19.69
N GLU A 499 15.71 -5.10 19.09
CA GLU A 499 15.22 -3.90 19.76
C GLU A 499 13.94 -3.41 19.08
N MET A 500 13.02 -2.81 19.85
CA MET A 500 11.80 -2.26 19.29
C MET A 500 12.12 -1.11 18.32
N ALA A 501 11.67 -1.24 17.08
CA ALA A 501 11.86 -0.21 16.06
C ALA A 501 10.75 -0.29 15.02
N ILE A 502 10.17 0.86 14.67
CA ILE A 502 9.10 0.96 13.67
C ILE A 502 9.60 1.83 12.54
N PHE A 503 9.58 1.27 11.34
CA PHE A 503 9.95 1.96 10.12
C PHE A 503 8.78 2.04 9.15
N MET A 504 8.94 2.89 8.15
CA MET A 504 8.02 2.99 7.01
C MET A 504 8.15 1.71 6.19
N PRO A 505 7.05 1.15 5.65
CA PRO A 505 7.14 -0.12 4.91
C PRO A 505 8.10 0.00 3.73
N LEU A 506 8.84 -1.07 3.44
CA LEU A 506 9.53 -1.25 2.17
C LEU A 506 8.49 -1.07 1.05
N ARG A 507 8.88 -0.40 -0.04
CA ARG A 507 8.06 -0.19 -1.25
C ARG A 507 8.67 -0.97 -2.41
N GLY A 508 7.88 -1.25 -3.45
CA GLY A 508 8.32 -2.03 -4.61
C GLY A 508 7.98 -3.52 -4.48
N LEU A 509 8.90 -4.40 -4.87
CA LEU A 509 8.68 -5.85 -4.87
C LEU A 509 8.43 -6.42 -3.47
N GLY A 510 9.02 -5.80 -2.44
CA GLY A 510 8.79 -6.15 -1.05
C GLY A 510 7.69 -5.33 -0.36
N ASP A 511 6.80 -4.69 -1.14
CA ASP A 511 5.78 -3.80 -0.58
C ASP A 511 4.89 -4.52 0.43
N ASP A 512 4.60 -3.82 1.52
CA ASP A 512 3.56 -4.21 2.47
C ASP A 512 2.80 -2.97 2.93
N ALA A 513 2.02 -2.42 1.99
CA ALA A 513 1.20 -1.26 2.25
C ALA A 513 0.22 -1.51 3.40
N ARG A 514 0.31 -0.65 4.42
CA ARG A 514 -0.63 -0.58 5.54
C ARG A 514 -1.96 -0.05 5.00
N ARG A 515 -3.06 -0.72 5.33
CA ARG A 515 -4.39 -0.20 5.01
C ARG A 515 -5.06 0.28 6.29
N VAL A 516 -5.88 1.31 6.17
CA VAL A 516 -6.63 1.87 7.30
C VAL A 516 -8.11 1.58 7.09
N LEU A 517 -8.70 0.82 8.01
CA LEU A 517 -10.12 0.55 8.06
C LEU A 517 -10.78 1.52 9.04
N ASP A 518 -11.78 2.27 8.59
CA ASP A 518 -12.58 3.15 9.44
C ASP A 518 -13.77 2.38 10.02
N LEU A 519 -13.79 2.20 11.34
CA LEU A 519 -14.81 1.44 12.05
C LEU A 519 -16.06 2.26 12.39
N THR A 520 -15.95 3.59 12.42
CA THR A 520 -17.08 4.48 12.73
C THR A 520 -17.67 5.15 11.49
N GLY A 521 -16.97 5.08 10.36
CA GLY A 521 -17.32 5.81 9.13
C GLY A 521 -17.05 7.32 9.20
N THR A 522 -16.56 7.79 10.35
CA THR A 522 -16.20 9.19 10.64
C THR A 522 -14.69 9.39 10.79
N GLY A 523 -13.91 8.30 10.79
CA GLY A 523 -12.47 8.29 11.05
C GLY A 523 -12.11 8.42 12.53
N GLU A 524 -13.08 8.33 13.45
CA GLU A 524 -12.84 8.50 14.88
C GLU A 524 -12.23 7.25 15.53
N VAL A 525 -12.52 6.06 14.99
CA VAL A 525 -11.84 4.83 15.36
C VAL A 525 -11.43 4.09 14.11
N THR A 526 -10.15 3.83 13.94
CA THR A 526 -9.61 3.14 12.77
C THR A 526 -8.73 1.95 13.14
N LEU A 527 -8.68 0.93 12.29
CA LEU A 527 -7.75 -0.20 12.40
C LEU A 527 -6.71 -0.13 11.29
N GLN A 528 -5.43 -0.22 11.67
CA GLN A 528 -4.34 -0.44 10.73
C GLN A 528 -4.17 -1.93 10.50
N ILE A 529 -4.38 -2.35 9.24
CA ILE A 529 -4.36 -3.74 8.80
C ILE A 529 -3.17 -3.97 7.88
N HIS A 530 -2.61 -5.18 7.94
CA HIS A 530 -1.42 -5.61 7.23
C HIS A 530 -1.66 -6.92 6.48
N LYS A 531 -0.70 -7.39 5.66
CA LYS A 531 -0.84 -8.66 4.91
C LYS A 531 -1.05 -9.90 5.77
N ASP A 532 -0.61 -9.87 7.03
CA ASP A 532 -0.78 -10.99 7.96
C ASP A 532 -2.21 -11.07 8.54
N ASN A 533 -3.02 -10.03 8.36
CA ASN A 533 -4.41 -10.03 8.82
C ASN A 533 -5.29 -10.77 7.80
N ASN A 534 -6.16 -11.64 8.31
CA ASN A 534 -7.02 -12.48 7.48
C ASN A 534 -8.34 -11.76 7.12
N HIS A 535 -9.23 -12.45 6.39
CA HIS A 535 -10.52 -11.91 5.95
C HIS A 535 -11.50 -11.54 7.09
N ALA A 536 -11.20 -11.83 8.35
CA ALA A 536 -11.94 -11.34 9.50
C ALA A 536 -11.84 -9.82 9.70
N THR A 537 -11.04 -9.13 8.89
CA THR A 537 -10.90 -7.67 8.92
C THR A 537 -11.44 -7.01 7.65
N ASP A 538 -12.66 -7.36 7.27
CA ASP A 538 -13.39 -6.71 6.16
C ASP A 538 -14.29 -5.58 6.70
N PRO A 539 -14.27 -4.37 6.09
CA PRO A 539 -15.18 -3.29 6.44
C PRO A 539 -16.66 -3.70 6.60
N ASP A 540 -17.15 -4.59 5.75
CA ASP A 540 -18.57 -4.96 5.74
C ASP A 540 -18.90 -5.85 6.95
N THR A 541 -17.95 -6.67 7.40
CA THR A 541 -18.11 -7.53 8.58
C THR A 541 -18.05 -6.74 9.89
N LEU A 542 -17.32 -5.61 9.92
CA LEU A 542 -17.12 -4.78 11.10
C LEU A 542 -18.01 -3.54 11.12
N ALA A 543 -18.86 -3.35 10.09
CA ALA A 543 -19.78 -2.24 10.02
C ALA A 543 -20.77 -2.27 11.21
N GLY A 544 -20.85 -1.16 11.93
CA GLY A 544 -21.73 -1.06 13.11
C GLY A 544 -21.26 -1.89 14.31
N VAL A 545 -19.99 -2.34 14.34
CA VAL A 545 -19.47 -3.18 15.43
C VAL A 545 -19.71 -2.56 16.82
N PHE A 546 -19.61 -1.22 16.93
CA PHE A 546 -19.85 -0.49 18.17
C PHE A 546 -21.33 -0.30 18.55
N ASP A 547 -22.28 -0.67 17.69
CA ASP A 547 -23.71 -0.68 18.01
C ASP A 547 -24.06 -1.82 18.98
N SER A 548 -23.20 -2.85 19.03
CA SER A 548 -23.30 -3.94 19.99
C SER A 548 -22.78 -3.49 21.37
N PRO A 549 -23.45 -3.89 22.47
CA PRO A 549 -22.98 -3.60 23.82
C PRO A 549 -21.56 -4.11 24.05
N ALA A 550 -20.73 -3.30 24.70
CA ALA A 550 -19.39 -3.70 25.08
C ALA A 550 -19.42 -4.76 26.20
N CYS A 551 -18.55 -5.76 26.11
CA CYS A 551 -18.22 -6.64 27.22
C CYS A 551 -16.79 -6.38 27.71
N GLU A 552 -16.52 -6.65 28.98
CA GLU A 552 -15.21 -6.43 29.60
C GLU A 552 -14.70 -7.70 30.27
N VAL A 553 -13.45 -8.05 29.97
CA VAL A 553 -12.74 -9.15 30.63
C VAL A 553 -11.45 -8.59 31.24
N TRP A 554 -11.32 -8.69 32.56
CA TRP A 554 -10.15 -8.23 33.30
C TRP A 554 -9.25 -9.43 33.62
N THR A 555 -7.97 -9.33 33.28
CA THR A 555 -7.07 -10.49 33.17
C THR A 555 -6.40 -10.88 34.48
N GLY A 556 -6.36 -9.99 35.48
CA GLY A 556 -5.50 -10.12 36.65
C GLY A 556 -4.01 -9.94 36.37
N VAL A 557 -3.60 -9.64 35.14
CA VAL A 557 -2.21 -9.38 34.75
C VAL A 557 -1.88 -7.91 34.97
N HIS A 558 -0.79 -7.66 35.71
CA HIS A 558 -0.42 -6.33 36.18
C HIS A 558 0.89 -5.84 35.58
N PHE A 559 0.97 -4.54 35.31
CA PHE A 559 2.16 -3.83 34.85
C PHE A 559 2.49 -2.68 35.78
N VAL A 560 3.79 -2.39 35.92
CA VAL A 560 4.28 -1.18 36.62
C VAL A 560 4.50 -0.03 35.62
N PRO A 561 4.52 1.24 36.08
CA PRO A 561 4.84 2.37 35.21
C PRO A 561 6.14 2.15 34.43
N MET A 562 6.12 2.51 33.14
CA MET A 562 7.25 2.40 32.19
C MET A 562 7.68 0.98 31.81
N GLU A 563 6.99 -0.06 32.30
CA GLU A 563 7.18 -1.41 31.76
C GLU A 563 6.64 -1.50 30.33
N SER A 564 7.40 -2.13 29.43
CA SER A 564 7.03 -2.28 28.02
C SER A 564 5.99 -3.38 27.83
N PHE A 565 5.04 -3.15 26.92
CA PHE A 565 4.04 -4.13 26.49
C PHE A 565 4.47 -4.93 25.25
N GLU A 566 5.62 -4.61 24.66
CA GLU A 566 6.04 -5.11 23.35
C GLU A 566 6.08 -6.65 23.24
N TRP A 567 6.43 -7.33 24.33
CA TRP A 567 6.50 -8.79 24.36
C TRP A 567 5.14 -9.45 24.52
N LEU A 568 4.21 -8.78 25.23
CA LEU A 568 2.82 -9.19 25.25
C LEU A 568 2.17 -9.00 23.87
N ASP A 569 2.41 -7.84 23.25
CA ASP A 569 1.89 -7.55 21.92
C ASP A 569 2.42 -8.57 20.88
N LEU A 570 3.72 -8.91 20.94
CA LEU A 570 4.29 -9.94 20.06
C LEU A 570 3.70 -11.33 20.35
N TRP A 571 3.49 -11.68 21.62
CA TRP A 571 2.85 -12.94 21.99
C TRP A 571 1.46 -13.05 21.38
N LEU A 572 0.62 -12.03 21.60
CA LEU A 572 -0.75 -11.98 21.08
C LEU A 572 -0.78 -11.97 19.56
N ALA A 573 0.09 -11.21 18.90
CA ALA A 573 0.28 -11.27 17.45
C ALA A 573 0.54 -12.69 16.93
N CYS A 574 1.29 -13.50 17.69
CA CYS A 574 1.67 -14.85 17.30
C CYS A 574 0.65 -15.93 17.68
N HIS A 575 -0.20 -15.72 18.68
CA HIS A 575 -1.09 -16.76 19.21
C HIS A 575 -2.56 -16.51 18.89
N LEU A 576 -2.94 -15.28 18.52
CA LEU A 576 -4.31 -15.00 18.10
C LEU A 576 -4.58 -15.47 16.66
N PRO A 577 -5.80 -15.98 16.36
CA PRO A 577 -6.19 -16.41 15.02
C PRO A 577 -6.08 -15.31 13.97
N ASN A 578 -6.46 -14.08 14.34
CA ASN A 578 -6.16 -12.88 13.58
C ASN A 578 -5.13 -12.04 14.36
N PRO A 579 -3.97 -11.70 13.77
CA PRO A 579 -2.93 -10.98 14.50
C PRO A 579 -3.38 -9.60 14.99
N LEU A 580 -2.70 -9.10 16.02
CA LEU A 580 -2.96 -7.76 16.53
C LEU A 580 -2.77 -6.69 15.47
N MET A 581 -3.68 -5.73 15.52
CA MET A 581 -3.75 -4.53 14.70
C MET A 581 -3.67 -3.31 15.60
N ARG A 582 -3.10 -2.23 15.08
CA ARG A 582 -3.12 -0.94 15.78
C ARG A 582 -4.48 -0.28 15.56
N MET A 583 -5.20 -0.03 16.64
CA MET A 583 -6.45 0.72 16.65
C MET A 583 -6.20 2.16 17.04
N GLU A 584 -6.38 3.11 16.13
CA GLU A 584 -6.26 4.54 16.42
C GLU A 584 -7.61 5.11 16.86
N VAL A 585 -7.57 5.97 17.87
CA VAL A 585 -8.75 6.52 18.54
C VAL A 585 -8.62 8.03 18.63
N ALA A 586 -9.56 8.73 18.00
CA ALA A 586 -9.71 10.16 18.14
C ALA A 586 -10.20 10.53 19.55
N PRO A 587 -9.80 11.70 20.09
CA PRO A 587 -10.25 12.16 21.41
C PRO A 587 -11.77 12.11 21.59
N ALA A 588 -12.54 12.46 20.55
CA ALA A 588 -14.00 12.47 20.59
C ALA A 588 -14.62 11.09 20.88
N ALA A 589 -14.10 10.02 20.27
CA ALA A 589 -14.58 8.65 20.52
C ALA A 589 -14.26 8.16 21.95
N LYS A 590 -13.15 8.63 22.52
CA LYS A 590 -12.81 8.33 23.92
C LYS A 590 -13.67 9.13 24.89
N GLU A 591 -13.85 10.43 24.63
CA GLU A 591 -14.63 11.34 25.48
C GLU A 591 -16.12 10.98 25.51
N SER A 592 -16.67 10.50 24.40
CA SER A 592 -18.05 9.98 24.32
C SER A 592 -18.23 8.64 25.05
N GLY A 593 -17.13 7.96 25.40
CA GLY A 593 -17.15 6.63 26.00
C GLY A 593 -17.39 5.50 25.00
N LEU A 594 -17.39 5.78 23.69
CA LEU A 594 -17.55 4.77 22.64
C LEU A 594 -16.49 3.67 22.76
N VAL A 595 -15.25 4.07 23.03
CA VAL A 595 -14.13 3.16 23.26
C VAL A 595 -13.27 3.61 24.45
N ARG A 596 -12.60 2.66 25.11
CA ARG A 596 -11.67 2.93 26.21
C ARG A 596 -10.30 2.32 25.92
N PRO A 597 -9.49 2.94 25.05
CA PRO A 597 -8.21 2.38 24.64
C PRO A 597 -7.21 2.35 25.79
N MET A 598 -6.30 1.38 25.72
CA MET A 598 -5.17 1.21 26.65
C MET A 598 -4.28 2.47 26.75
N PHE A 599 -4.01 3.13 25.62
CA PHE A 599 -3.25 4.38 25.55
C PHE A 599 -4.15 5.55 25.17
N PRO A 600 -3.73 6.82 25.36
CA PRO A 600 -4.59 7.98 25.14
C PRO A 600 -5.30 8.04 23.78
N SER A 601 -4.64 7.58 22.71
CA SER A 601 -5.13 7.62 21.33
C SER A 601 -4.99 6.28 20.60
N VAL A 602 -4.62 5.20 21.29
CA VAL A 602 -4.27 3.91 20.66
C VAL A 602 -4.65 2.74 21.55
N ALA A 603 -5.18 1.67 20.95
CA ALA A 603 -5.18 0.34 21.54
C ALA A 603 -4.64 -0.70 20.55
N MET A 604 -4.31 -1.88 21.07
CA MET A 604 -4.08 -3.06 20.24
C MET A 604 -5.38 -3.85 20.13
N ALA A 605 -5.75 -4.25 18.92
CA ALA A 605 -7.03 -4.89 18.64
C ALA A 605 -6.89 -6.14 17.77
N THR A 606 -7.83 -7.06 17.90
CA THR A 606 -7.99 -8.23 17.03
C THR A 606 -9.46 -8.35 16.61
N THR A 607 -9.72 -9.07 15.53
CA THR A 607 -11.08 -9.32 15.03
C THR A 607 -11.30 -10.80 14.74
N ALA A 608 -12.56 -11.22 14.77
CA ALA A 608 -12.99 -12.56 14.40
C ALA A 608 -13.84 -12.54 13.13
N ALA A 609 -13.89 -13.67 12.42
CA ALA A 609 -14.54 -13.78 11.11
C ALA A 609 -16.06 -13.53 11.13
N ASP A 610 -16.66 -13.50 12.32
CA ASP A 610 -18.07 -13.20 12.57
C ASP A 610 -18.37 -11.71 12.74
N GLY A 611 -17.37 -10.83 12.60
CA GLY A 611 -17.52 -9.38 12.80
C GLY A 611 -17.31 -8.92 14.25
N SER A 612 -16.82 -9.78 15.13
CA SER A 612 -16.44 -9.38 16.49
C SER A 612 -15.10 -8.65 16.50
N LEU A 613 -14.99 -7.66 17.39
CA LEU A 613 -13.79 -6.87 17.65
C LEU A 613 -13.43 -7.01 19.13
N ALA A 614 -12.16 -7.21 19.45
CA ALA A 614 -11.65 -7.11 20.81
C ALA A 614 -10.42 -6.20 20.84
N TYR A 615 -10.30 -5.34 21.85
CA TYR A 615 -9.15 -4.46 22.01
C TYR A 615 -8.69 -4.34 23.46
N LEU A 616 -7.41 -4.07 23.64
CA LEU A 616 -6.79 -3.93 24.96
C LEU A 616 -7.21 -2.62 25.64
N THR A 617 -7.47 -2.71 26.93
CA THR A 617 -7.75 -1.59 27.83
C THR A 617 -6.92 -1.72 29.11
N ILE A 618 -6.95 -0.70 29.97
CA ILE A 618 -6.18 -0.70 31.21
C ILE A 618 -6.93 0.02 32.32
N ARG A 619 -6.78 -0.45 33.57
CA ARG A 619 -7.26 0.25 34.77
C ARG A 619 -6.20 0.32 35.85
N ALA A 620 -6.35 1.27 36.77
CA ALA A 620 -5.53 1.29 37.97
C ALA A 620 -5.84 0.05 38.85
N ALA A 621 -4.80 -0.57 39.39
CA ALA A 621 -4.89 -1.67 40.33
C ALA A 621 -4.31 -1.27 41.69
N ASP A 622 -4.54 -2.10 42.70
CA ASP A 622 -3.94 -1.90 44.03
C ASP A 622 -2.41 -1.82 43.91
N PRO A 623 -1.74 -0.90 44.62
CA PRO A 623 -0.29 -0.79 44.61
C PRO A 623 0.38 -2.13 44.95
N ASP A 624 1.61 -2.32 44.45
CA ASP A 624 2.40 -3.49 44.84
C ASP A 624 2.83 -3.41 46.32
N PRO A 625 3.42 -4.46 46.91
CA PRO A 625 3.89 -4.44 48.30
C PRO A 625 4.88 -3.31 48.62
N ASP A 626 5.57 -2.76 47.60
CA ASP A 626 6.51 -1.65 47.73
C ASP A 626 5.82 -0.27 47.55
N GLY A 627 4.49 -0.25 47.41
CA GLY A 627 3.69 0.95 47.21
C GLY A 627 3.77 1.53 45.79
N ARG A 628 4.34 0.81 44.83
CA ARG A 628 4.40 1.24 43.42
C ARG A 628 3.03 1.13 42.79
N ARG A 629 2.68 2.12 41.97
CA ARG A 629 1.45 2.08 41.17
C ARG A 629 1.47 0.85 40.27
N ARG A 630 0.32 0.21 40.13
CA ARG A 630 0.12 -0.89 39.19
C ARG A 630 -1.10 -0.64 38.33
N TYR A 631 -1.07 -1.26 37.17
CA TYR A 631 -2.16 -1.21 36.22
C TYR A 631 -2.50 -2.62 35.78
N GLU A 632 -3.79 -2.94 35.72
CA GLU A 632 -4.27 -4.22 35.23
C GLU A 632 -4.69 -4.07 33.76
N VAL A 633 -4.24 -5.01 32.92
CA VAL A 633 -4.66 -5.10 31.52
C VAL A 633 -6.01 -5.79 31.44
N GLY A 634 -6.90 -5.24 30.63
CA GLY A 634 -8.19 -5.84 30.31
C GLY A 634 -8.43 -5.89 28.81
N VAL A 635 -9.52 -6.54 28.43
CA VAL A 635 -9.97 -6.66 27.04
C VAL A 635 -11.42 -6.18 26.97
N ILE A 636 -11.71 -5.32 26.00
CA ILE A 636 -13.07 -4.91 25.67
C ILE A 636 -13.47 -5.55 24.34
N GLY A 637 -14.60 -6.24 24.33
CA GLY A 637 -15.17 -6.87 23.15
C GLY A 637 -16.42 -6.14 22.63
N HIS A 638 -16.63 -6.17 21.32
CA HIS A 638 -17.82 -5.72 20.61
C HIS A 638 -18.19 -6.71 19.49
N GLY A 639 -19.45 -6.68 19.05
CA GLY A 639 -19.96 -7.55 17.98
C GLY A 639 -20.60 -8.86 18.47
N PRO A 640 -20.94 -9.78 17.55
CA PRO A 640 -21.80 -10.94 17.81
C PRO A 640 -21.28 -11.91 18.87
N ASN A 641 -19.97 -12.16 18.90
CA ASN A 641 -19.29 -13.07 19.85
C ASN A 641 -18.21 -12.32 20.64
N ALA A 642 -18.49 -11.06 20.98
CA ALA A 642 -17.62 -10.17 21.75
C ALA A 642 -17.01 -10.82 23.00
N GLN A 643 -17.83 -11.52 23.78
CA GLN A 643 -17.40 -12.15 25.04
C GLN A 643 -16.39 -13.27 24.79
N GLU A 644 -16.66 -14.15 23.82
CA GLU A 644 -15.79 -15.28 23.50
C GLU A 644 -14.43 -14.79 22.99
N LEU A 645 -14.42 -13.80 22.09
CA LEU A 645 -13.19 -13.22 21.60
C LEU A 645 -12.40 -12.50 22.72
N ALA A 646 -13.07 -11.77 23.61
CA ALA A 646 -12.42 -11.10 24.73
C ALA A 646 -11.84 -12.10 25.75
N GLU A 647 -12.54 -13.20 26.02
CA GLU A 647 -12.06 -14.30 26.85
C GLU A 647 -10.85 -15.01 26.22
N GLN A 648 -10.88 -15.26 24.92
CA GLN A 648 -9.74 -15.84 24.19
C GLN A 648 -8.48 -14.97 24.31
N VAL A 649 -8.61 -13.66 24.09
CA VAL A 649 -7.48 -12.72 24.26
C VAL A 649 -7.00 -12.71 25.71
N SER A 650 -7.91 -12.74 26.69
CA SER A 650 -7.57 -12.78 28.11
C SER A 650 -6.80 -14.05 28.51
N VAL A 651 -7.17 -15.21 27.95
CA VAL A 651 -6.46 -16.48 28.13
C VAL A 651 -5.03 -16.38 27.61
N GLU A 652 -4.82 -15.80 26.42
CA GLU A 652 -3.47 -15.62 25.88
C GLU A 652 -2.62 -14.64 26.70
N ILE A 653 -3.21 -13.53 27.17
CA ILE A 653 -2.54 -12.59 28.10
C ILE A 653 -2.08 -13.34 29.37
N SER A 654 -2.96 -14.17 29.94
CA SER A 654 -2.66 -14.93 31.16
C SER A 654 -1.61 -16.02 30.93
N THR A 655 -1.66 -16.71 29.79
CA THR A 655 -0.68 -17.74 29.40
C THR A 655 0.72 -17.12 29.27
N TRP A 656 0.82 -15.98 28.58
CA TRP A 656 2.07 -15.24 28.46
C TRP A 656 2.60 -14.81 29.83
N ASP A 657 1.78 -14.20 30.67
CA ASP A 657 2.20 -13.70 31.99
C ASP A 657 2.78 -14.82 32.88
N GLN A 658 2.12 -15.97 32.89
CA GLN A 658 2.48 -17.10 33.75
C GLN A 658 3.70 -17.88 33.26
N SER A 659 3.87 -17.99 31.94
CA SER A 659 4.82 -18.95 31.37
C SER A 659 5.93 -18.32 30.53
N PHE A 660 5.74 -17.12 29.97
CA PHE A 660 6.62 -16.55 28.94
C PHE A 660 7.05 -15.10 29.16
N ARG A 661 6.49 -14.38 30.15
CA ARG A 661 6.82 -12.98 30.44
C ARG A 661 8.29 -12.74 30.77
N SER A 662 8.97 -13.75 31.31
CA SER A 662 10.40 -13.71 31.63
C SER A 662 11.29 -14.44 30.61
N SER A 663 10.70 -14.99 29.55
CA SER A 663 11.44 -15.69 28.50
C SER A 663 12.27 -14.73 27.66
N THR A 664 13.38 -15.23 27.15
CA THR A 664 14.12 -14.59 26.06
C THR A 664 13.45 -14.96 24.74
N VAL A 665 13.34 -14.00 23.82
CA VAL A 665 12.77 -14.24 22.49
C VAL A 665 13.89 -14.31 21.46
N ARG A 666 13.91 -15.39 20.67
CA ARG A 666 14.80 -15.55 19.52
C ARG A 666 14.03 -15.58 18.21
N PHE A 667 14.68 -15.08 17.17
CA PHE A 667 14.20 -15.13 15.80
C PHE A 667 15.18 -15.94 14.94
N ALA A 668 14.67 -16.71 13.99
CA ALA A 668 15.52 -17.39 13.02
C ALA A 668 14.85 -17.51 11.66
N ILE A 669 15.67 -17.55 10.60
CA ILE A 669 15.26 -17.80 9.22
C ILE A 669 15.98 -19.08 8.80
N PRO A 670 15.35 -20.26 8.96
CA PRO A 670 15.99 -21.54 8.64
C PRO A 670 16.17 -21.72 7.13
N ASP A 671 17.20 -22.46 6.73
CA ASP A 671 17.44 -22.79 5.32
C ASP A 671 16.42 -23.80 4.77
N THR A 672 15.88 -24.64 5.66
CA THR A 672 14.85 -25.63 5.35
C THR A 672 13.58 -25.34 6.13
N ALA A 673 12.43 -25.82 5.62
CA ALA A 673 11.16 -25.67 6.33
C ALA A 673 11.27 -26.17 7.78
N PRO A 674 10.94 -25.32 8.78
CA PRO A 674 11.02 -25.71 10.18
C PRO A 674 10.04 -26.85 10.46
N GLN A 675 10.46 -27.82 11.27
CA GLN A 675 9.57 -28.87 11.72
C GLN A 675 8.63 -28.31 12.81
N PRO A 676 7.38 -28.82 12.90
CA PRO A 676 6.50 -28.46 13.99
C PRO A 676 7.15 -28.80 15.33
N ASP A 677 7.24 -27.81 16.22
CA ASP A 677 7.66 -28.02 17.61
C ASP A 677 6.42 -28.11 18.51
N THR A 678 6.49 -28.94 19.54
CA THR A 678 5.46 -29.03 20.58
C THR A 678 5.56 -27.93 21.63
N ASN A 679 6.66 -27.18 21.66
CA ASN A 679 6.82 -26.02 22.53
C ASN A 679 5.75 -24.96 22.19
N PRO A 680 4.84 -24.59 23.12
CA PRO A 680 3.86 -23.54 22.89
C PRO A 680 4.50 -22.19 22.58
N GLY A 681 5.73 -21.95 23.05
CA GLY A 681 6.52 -20.77 22.72
C GLY A 681 7.26 -20.88 21.38
N PHE A 682 6.98 -21.84 20.51
CA PHE A 682 7.58 -21.91 19.17
C PHE A 682 6.53 -21.62 18.10
N VAL A 683 6.76 -20.56 17.33
CA VAL A 683 5.83 -20.09 16.30
C VAL A 683 6.54 -19.98 14.97
N VAL A 684 5.99 -20.64 13.94
CA VAL A 684 6.41 -20.46 12.55
C VAL A 684 5.58 -19.35 11.92
N LEU A 685 6.25 -18.30 11.47
CA LEU A 685 5.68 -17.24 10.65
C LEU A 685 5.84 -17.64 9.18
N ASP A 686 4.73 -17.97 8.55
CA ASP A 686 4.71 -18.34 7.14
C ASP A 686 4.96 -17.09 6.28
N ARG A 687 5.94 -17.18 5.38
CA ARG A 687 6.36 -16.08 4.49
C ARG A 687 6.52 -16.65 3.09
N ALA A 688 6.25 -15.83 2.07
CA ALA A 688 6.22 -16.29 0.68
C ALA A 688 7.58 -16.84 0.21
N THR A 689 8.69 -16.29 0.71
CA THR A 689 10.04 -16.66 0.30
C THR A 689 10.74 -17.63 1.27
N LYS A 690 10.93 -17.24 2.54
CA LYS A 690 11.52 -18.08 3.59
C LYS A 690 10.75 -17.93 4.91
N PRO A 691 10.30 -19.03 5.54
CA PRO A 691 9.63 -18.95 6.84
C PRO A 691 10.58 -18.33 7.88
N MET A 692 10.00 -17.71 8.90
CA MET A 692 10.74 -17.20 10.05
C MET A 692 10.17 -17.81 11.32
N THR A 693 11.00 -18.20 12.26
CA THR A 693 10.56 -18.76 13.54
C THR A 693 10.73 -17.73 14.65
N VAL A 694 9.77 -17.67 15.56
CA VAL A 694 9.86 -16.94 16.83
C VAL A 694 9.82 -17.97 17.96
N THR A 695 10.82 -17.92 18.84
CA THR A 695 10.93 -18.87 19.97
C THR A 695 11.04 -18.11 21.27
N TRP A 696 10.17 -18.41 22.23
CA TRP A 696 10.26 -17.98 23.62
C TRP A 696 10.93 -19.09 24.44
N GLU A 697 12.08 -18.79 25.04
CA GLU A 697 12.92 -19.74 25.80
C GLU A 697 13.39 -19.22 27.16
#